data_AF-A2F4E7-F1
#
_entry.id   AF-A2F4E7-F1
#
_cell.length_a   1.000
_cell.length_b   1.000
_cell.length_c   1.000
_cell.angle_alpha   90.00
_cell.angle_beta   90.00
_cell.angle_gamma   90.00
#
_symmetry.space_group_name_H-M   'P 1'
#
loop_
_entity.id
_entity.type
_entity.pdbx_description
1 polymer ?
#
loop_
_entity_poly.entity_id
_entity_poly.type
_entity_poly.pdbx_seq_one_letter_code
_entity_poly.pdbx_strand_id
1 'polypeptide(L)'
;MEESSDLRFDSVSLSDEPDVDQKEALSEVMRENTLLKQQFQQACDLAAQMEPLQKANQELTQKLRQETSKQEEATSRVKLLLQANQDLTKQIEELKKQSHETKANTNNEYAQKIDAMKKQYEDEIRLTKDQLQKANDLILQNETESKLTMSTITKILESAKHYFTLEFQNLPDFLTFLDSNREEPKPQVVPEVTAPKQLSLLQDAEYQKQITALKKKMKKQREALQLLVDDNDRIRNMMGSKDDKIRELTAQLRNIQKDVMEKNSALEQSFIIKENNYRNTISTLQQKIDSLKFELQTLRLQKPKEVVKIECESKPIIDTQLDSHDDDAVKLMQDQYMSRIDELSKQNDQQRSKREEIFQNFRSSQAKVLELESQLRSMTKKAEEMENLYNQAIADLQNYKSQYQIAEDKDAKIEDINLKNKALKQNAQYLQTQINEHQDKIKAGEVHAKELECVIAEKEKVIERLNGDIAKNQTEMNNLRKSLEDLQSEFAKHKQVKEEVEIPSTIYQSLPAELIPKCDAIMQNKLLQIPSKMQNVIKIIQAYYEDFTRESLKDNEEKLADNAKLFDSISTFITDLSISTTENPITLDELFVDENAENIINCINCLKKQINEANIVNEALASQLDKFKDTLGFTDGDVTQMIEGVKQAFDNTTQEMQHKSQKYKELKRTYLLQQKEHVDKINEMKLDNDQVLKEKAELEKELHDEKEAKKQLNIECKTLQNKVKLLENTLEDEKLNKQNLEKELEKSTKEMQEEAQKVFEAQINQLSQTVETLSNRLNKSKENEDRLQKVVKNTTDKLDEREKFIKQMQMDFAKENDKQQKKFEGEKKNMEDVYNNTMGKMRKQLEDSRKDQESLSQQLEDNNFVIKKLQSKLDKALNRCQKYEAKLTTAAEELHRDRLLFETAKKSQIVQFENKLSSAIDQEREKSDKEMRHFCTFAIDLFREYFKPTDMVDEKTARNILAMVSKDYHRMGETEKTIKSFLAVKDGQTIEDAISQLVLDSTLKRL
;
A
#
# COMPACT_ATOMS: atom_id res chain seq x y z
N MET A 1 3.34 -27.47 84.16
CA MET A 1 4.46 -28.44 83.97
C MET A 1 5.77 -27.78 84.41
N GLU A 2 6.05 -27.54 85.69
CA GLU A 2 5.59 -28.24 86.91
C GLU A 2 5.80 -29.75 86.82
N GLU A 3 6.85 -30.22 87.45
CA GLU A 3 6.71 -31.34 88.37
C GLU A 3 7.66 -31.09 89.55
N SER A 4 7.12 -31.12 90.76
CA SER A 4 7.91 -30.93 91.99
C SER A 4 8.32 -32.30 92.52
N SER A 5 9.58 -32.45 92.90
CA SER A 5 10.10 -33.65 93.56
C SER A 5 10.97 -33.28 94.75
N ASP A 6 10.31 -32.96 95.86
CA ASP A 6 10.92 -32.92 97.19
C ASP A 6 11.63 -34.25 97.48
N LEU A 7 12.94 -34.20 97.72
CA LEU A 7 13.72 -35.32 98.25
C LEU A 7 14.55 -34.86 99.44
N ARG A 8 13.90 -34.88 100.61
CA ARG A 8 14.62 -34.90 101.89
C ARG A 8 15.37 -36.22 102.01
N PHE A 9 16.60 -36.17 102.49
CA PHE A 9 17.27 -37.32 103.09
C PHE A 9 17.96 -36.90 104.38
N ASP A 10 17.86 -37.74 105.40
CA ASP A 10 18.14 -37.34 106.78
C ASP A 10 19.63 -37.28 107.14
N SER A 11 19.94 -36.39 108.07
CA SER A 11 21.26 -36.30 108.70
C SER A 11 21.47 -37.49 109.66
N VAL A 12 22.29 -38.46 109.26
CA VAL A 12 22.80 -39.52 110.16
C VAL A 12 24.22 -39.14 110.62
N SER A 13 24.41 -39.03 111.93
CA SER A 13 25.68 -38.67 112.56
C SER A 13 26.45 -39.88 113.09
N LEU A 14 27.55 -40.23 112.43
CA LEU A 14 28.72 -40.92 112.97
C LEU A 14 29.95 -40.28 112.27
N SER A 15 30.94 -39.69 112.93
CA SER A 15 31.99 -40.33 113.77
C SER A 15 32.63 -41.50 113.00
N ASP A 16 33.75 -41.34 112.29
CA ASP A 16 35.01 -40.79 112.79
C ASP A 16 35.76 -39.90 111.75
N GLU A 17 37.08 -39.74 111.89
CA GLU A 17 37.88 -38.73 111.18
C GLU A 17 37.84 -38.85 109.64
N PRO A 18 37.31 -37.86 108.90
CA PRO A 18 37.48 -37.80 107.47
C PRO A 18 38.89 -37.28 107.15
N ASP A 19 39.66 -38.22 106.60
CA ASP A 19 40.94 -38.08 105.92
C ASP A 19 41.12 -36.74 105.19
N VAL A 20 42.34 -36.19 105.17
CA VAL A 20 42.62 -34.89 104.52
C VAL A 20 42.22 -34.95 103.05
N ASP A 21 42.56 -36.07 102.40
CA ASP A 21 42.23 -36.45 101.04
C ASP A 21 40.73 -36.32 100.72
N GLN A 22 39.83 -36.64 101.67
CA GLN A 22 38.38 -36.51 101.45
C GLN A 22 37.91 -35.05 101.40
N LYS A 23 38.55 -34.16 102.17
CA LYS A 23 38.26 -32.71 102.13
C LYS A 23 38.87 -32.06 100.89
N GLU A 24 40.06 -32.49 100.49
CA GLU A 24 40.73 -32.02 99.28
C GLU A 24 39.92 -32.45 98.03
N ALA A 25 39.53 -33.72 97.93
CA ALA A 25 38.65 -34.22 96.87
C ALA A 25 37.28 -33.51 96.84
N LEU A 26 36.66 -33.25 98.00
CA LEU A 26 35.41 -32.47 98.05
C LEU A 26 35.60 -31.03 97.53
N SER A 27 36.75 -30.40 97.83
CA SER A 27 37.08 -29.07 97.33
C SER A 27 37.34 -29.05 95.81
N GLU A 28 37.98 -30.10 95.28
CA GLU A 28 38.24 -30.27 93.85
C GLU A 28 36.93 -30.51 93.10
N VAL A 29 36.05 -31.39 93.60
CA VAL A 29 34.70 -31.59 93.05
C VAL A 29 33.86 -30.31 93.10
N MET A 30 33.94 -29.49 94.16
CA MET A 30 33.27 -28.18 94.18
C MET A 30 33.84 -27.21 93.13
N ARG A 31 35.15 -27.22 92.92
CA ARG A 31 35.84 -26.42 91.88
C ARG A 31 35.46 -26.87 90.47
N GLU A 32 35.43 -28.17 90.20
CA GLU A 32 34.95 -28.74 88.93
C GLU A 32 33.46 -28.42 88.69
N ASN A 33 32.61 -28.59 89.71
CA ASN A 33 31.18 -28.26 89.63
C ASN A 33 30.95 -26.78 89.32
N THR A 34 31.81 -25.90 89.86
CA THR A 34 31.80 -24.45 89.56
C THR A 34 32.27 -24.17 88.13
N LEU A 35 33.31 -24.85 87.65
CA LEU A 35 33.80 -24.73 86.28
C LEU A 35 32.76 -25.23 85.26
N LEU A 36 32.13 -26.38 85.52
CA LEU A 36 31.03 -26.94 84.71
C LEU A 36 29.83 -26.00 84.67
N LYS A 37 29.47 -25.36 85.79
CA LYS A 37 28.41 -24.33 85.81
C LYS A 37 28.78 -23.10 84.97
N GLN A 38 30.03 -22.65 85.00
CA GLN A 38 30.50 -21.55 84.14
C GLN A 38 30.49 -21.93 82.65
N GLN A 39 30.95 -23.14 82.31
CA GLN A 39 30.92 -23.65 80.93
C GLN A 39 29.49 -23.85 80.42
N PHE A 40 28.59 -24.37 81.25
CA PHE A 40 27.17 -24.51 80.93
C PHE A 40 26.49 -23.15 80.73
N GLN A 41 26.76 -22.17 81.61
CA GLN A 41 26.26 -20.81 81.43
C GLN A 41 26.77 -20.18 80.13
N GLN A 42 28.07 -20.31 79.81
CA GLN A 42 28.63 -19.83 78.55
C GLN A 42 28.00 -20.54 77.33
N ALA A 43 27.66 -21.83 77.43
CA ALA A 43 26.93 -22.54 76.37
C ALA A 43 25.49 -22.03 76.21
N CYS A 44 24.79 -21.72 77.31
CA CYS A 44 23.48 -21.08 77.28
C CYS A 44 23.54 -19.65 76.69
N ASP A 45 24.54 -18.85 77.07
CA ASP A 45 24.74 -17.49 76.56
C ASP A 45 25.05 -17.50 75.06
N LEU A 46 25.86 -18.46 74.58
CA LEU A 46 26.14 -18.68 73.16
C LEU A 46 24.90 -19.18 72.39
N ALA A 47 24.08 -20.05 72.98
CA ALA A 47 22.81 -20.49 72.38
C ALA A 47 21.82 -19.31 72.24
N ALA A 48 21.71 -18.48 73.28
CA ALA A 48 20.90 -17.25 73.26
C ALA A 48 21.41 -16.21 72.25
N GLN A 49 22.70 -16.21 71.91
CA GLN A 49 23.27 -15.39 70.82
C GLN A 49 23.06 -16.02 69.43
N MET A 50 22.96 -17.34 69.32
CA MET A 50 22.63 -18.00 68.04
C MET A 50 21.18 -17.76 67.60
N GLU A 51 20.21 -17.74 68.51
CA GLU A 51 18.78 -17.56 68.16
C GLU A 51 18.50 -16.29 67.32
N PRO A 52 18.95 -15.07 67.70
CA PRO A 52 18.74 -13.87 66.87
C PRO A 52 19.53 -13.91 65.56
N LEU A 53 20.70 -14.54 65.52
CA LEU A 53 21.47 -14.74 64.28
C LEU A 53 20.74 -15.71 63.32
N GLN A 54 20.16 -16.79 63.86
CA GLN A 54 19.40 -17.77 63.09
C GLN A 54 18.11 -17.16 62.55
N LYS A 55 17.42 -16.34 63.35
CA LYS A 55 16.26 -15.54 62.90
C LYS A 55 16.64 -14.53 61.83
N ALA A 56 17.73 -13.77 62.00
CA ALA A 56 18.22 -12.84 60.98
C ALA A 56 18.58 -13.56 59.66
N ASN A 57 19.18 -14.75 59.72
CA ASN A 57 19.43 -15.58 58.54
C ASN A 57 18.14 -16.07 57.87
N GLN A 58 17.10 -16.42 58.62
CA GLN A 58 15.79 -16.75 58.05
C GLN A 58 15.15 -15.54 57.35
N GLU A 59 15.17 -14.37 57.98
CA GLU A 59 14.64 -13.12 57.40
C GLU A 59 15.41 -12.71 56.14
N LEU A 60 16.75 -12.81 56.14
CA LEU A 60 17.58 -12.56 54.95
C LEU A 60 17.31 -13.58 53.84
N THR A 61 17.17 -14.86 54.17
CA THR A 61 16.81 -15.91 53.21
C THR A 61 15.42 -15.66 52.59
N GLN A 62 14.46 -15.19 53.39
CA GLN A 62 13.12 -14.86 52.91
C GLN A 62 13.13 -13.62 51.99
N LYS A 63 13.86 -12.56 52.37
CA LYS A 63 14.07 -11.37 51.53
C LYS A 63 14.76 -11.73 50.20
N LEU A 64 15.82 -12.53 50.25
CA LEU A 64 16.56 -12.94 49.05
C LEU A 64 15.69 -13.77 48.09
N ARG A 65 14.81 -14.64 48.61
CA ARG A 65 13.79 -15.33 47.80
C ARG A 65 12.77 -14.38 47.19
N GLN A 66 12.31 -13.38 47.94
CA GLN A 66 11.38 -12.36 47.43
C GLN A 66 11.99 -11.51 46.32
N GLU A 67 13.21 -11.00 46.49
CA GLU A 67 13.91 -10.23 45.45
C GLU A 67 14.26 -11.09 44.23
N THR A 68 14.64 -12.36 44.42
CA THR A 68 14.82 -13.31 43.29
C THR A 68 13.52 -13.49 42.51
N SER A 69 12.37 -13.62 43.20
CA SER A 69 11.06 -13.74 42.56
C SER A 69 10.69 -12.49 41.76
N LYS A 70 10.92 -11.29 42.32
CA LYS A 70 10.73 -10.01 41.60
C LYS A 70 11.65 -9.88 40.40
N GLN A 71 12.90 -10.35 40.51
CA GLN A 71 13.87 -10.33 39.41
C GLN A 71 13.44 -11.27 38.27
N GLU A 72 12.98 -12.50 38.58
CA GLU A 72 12.44 -13.42 37.58
C GLU A 72 11.15 -12.84 36.93
N GLU A 73 10.26 -12.19 37.70
CA GLU A 73 9.06 -11.50 37.19
C GLU A 73 9.41 -10.31 36.28
N ALA A 74 10.29 -9.42 36.71
CA ALA A 74 10.75 -8.27 35.94
C ALA A 74 11.44 -8.71 34.64
N THR A 75 12.26 -9.76 34.68
CA THR A 75 12.89 -10.36 33.50
C THR A 75 11.85 -10.90 32.53
N SER A 76 10.79 -11.53 33.03
CA SER A 76 9.66 -12.00 32.23
C SER A 76 8.89 -10.83 31.57
N ARG A 77 8.57 -9.78 32.34
CA ARG A 77 7.93 -8.54 31.84
C ARG A 77 8.77 -7.86 30.75
N VAL A 78 10.09 -7.80 30.90
CA VAL A 78 11.02 -7.28 29.88
C VAL A 78 11.05 -8.17 28.63
N LYS A 79 11.08 -9.51 28.76
CA LYS A 79 11.01 -10.43 27.61
C LYS A 79 9.72 -10.25 26.81
N LEU A 80 8.57 -10.13 27.49
CA LEU A 80 7.27 -9.87 26.87
C LEU A 80 7.21 -8.50 26.17
N LEU A 81 7.77 -7.45 26.77
CA LEU A 81 7.84 -6.12 26.15
C LEU A 81 8.76 -6.09 24.93
N LEU A 82 9.90 -6.80 24.95
CA LEU A 82 10.78 -6.96 23.80
C LEU A 82 10.08 -7.68 22.64
N GLN A 83 9.37 -8.77 22.93
CA GLN A 83 8.61 -9.51 21.93
C GLN A 83 7.48 -8.66 21.32
N ALA A 84 6.71 -7.95 22.16
CA ALA A 84 5.68 -7.02 21.69
C ALA A 84 6.24 -5.89 20.81
N ASN A 85 7.41 -5.34 21.15
CA ASN A 85 8.09 -4.35 20.31
C ASN A 85 8.57 -4.93 18.97
N GLN A 86 9.07 -6.17 18.94
CA GLN A 86 9.45 -6.85 17.69
C GLN A 86 8.23 -7.07 16.79
N ASP A 87 7.09 -7.49 17.35
CA ASP A 87 5.88 -7.75 16.58
C ASP A 87 5.21 -6.45 16.10
N LEU A 88 5.21 -5.38 16.91
CA LEU A 88 4.84 -4.03 16.47
C LEU A 88 5.75 -3.50 15.36
N THR A 89 7.07 -3.77 15.43
CA THR A 89 8.02 -3.37 14.39
C THR A 89 7.72 -4.07 13.07
N LYS A 90 7.46 -5.40 13.08
CA LYS A 90 7.02 -6.16 11.90
C LYS A 90 5.73 -5.58 11.31
N GLN A 91 4.73 -5.29 12.15
CA GLN A 91 3.47 -4.68 11.70
C GLN A 91 3.69 -3.30 11.06
N ILE A 92 4.58 -2.47 11.60
CA ILE A 92 4.95 -1.18 11.03
C ILE A 92 5.66 -1.35 9.68
N GLU A 93 6.53 -2.33 9.53
CA GLU A 93 7.18 -2.65 8.25
C GLU A 93 6.20 -3.19 7.20
N GLU A 94 5.26 -4.05 7.59
CA GLU A 94 4.23 -4.57 6.69
C GLU A 94 3.23 -3.48 6.27
N LEU A 95 2.83 -2.59 7.18
CA LEU A 95 2.01 -1.41 6.85
C LEU A 95 2.77 -0.41 5.94
N LYS A 96 4.09 -0.22 6.14
CA LYS A 96 4.93 0.56 5.21
C LYS A 96 4.97 -0.08 3.82
N LYS A 97 5.12 -1.40 3.74
CA LYS A 97 5.10 -2.16 2.48
C LYS A 97 3.76 -2.03 1.77
N GLN A 98 2.64 -2.30 2.45
CA GLN A 98 1.29 -2.13 1.90
C GLN A 98 1.01 -0.69 1.44
N SER A 99 1.49 0.32 2.20
CA SER A 99 1.40 1.72 1.80
C SER A 99 2.22 2.03 0.54
N HIS A 100 3.39 1.42 0.38
CA HIS A 100 4.23 1.57 -0.81
C HIS A 100 3.63 0.88 -2.04
N GLU A 101 3.12 -0.34 -1.89
CA GLU A 101 2.40 -1.07 -2.94
C GLU A 101 1.13 -0.31 -3.38
N THR A 102 0.36 0.22 -2.43
CA THR A 102 -0.80 1.08 -2.72
C THR A 102 -0.40 2.32 -3.52
N LYS A 103 0.67 3.01 -3.12
CA LYS A 103 1.20 4.19 -3.84
C LYS A 103 1.72 3.85 -5.24
N ALA A 104 2.38 2.70 -5.41
CA ALA A 104 2.83 2.22 -6.71
C ALA A 104 1.64 1.94 -7.64
N ASN A 105 0.60 1.29 -7.13
CA ASN A 105 -0.63 1.03 -7.88
C ASN A 105 -1.35 2.33 -8.28
N THR A 106 -1.53 3.29 -7.36
CA THR A 106 -2.13 4.59 -7.71
C THR A 106 -1.30 5.37 -8.71
N ASN A 107 0.04 5.32 -8.62
CA ASN A 107 0.92 5.96 -9.60
C ASN A 107 0.82 5.31 -10.99
N ASN A 108 0.65 3.98 -11.06
CA ASN A 108 0.42 3.26 -12.30
C ASN A 108 -0.95 3.62 -12.92
N GLU A 109 -2.01 3.71 -12.11
CA GLU A 109 -3.31 4.23 -12.55
C GLU A 109 -3.22 5.67 -13.09
N TYR A 110 -2.47 6.56 -12.40
CA TYR A 110 -2.27 7.93 -12.87
C TYR A 110 -1.48 7.98 -14.17
N ALA A 111 -0.44 7.15 -14.33
CA ALA A 111 0.31 7.02 -15.59
C ALA A 111 -0.60 6.57 -16.75
N GLN A 112 -1.41 5.53 -16.53
CA GLN A 112 -2.38 5.04 -17.53
C GLN A 112 -3.43 6.11 -17.89
N LYS A 113 -3.94 6.86 -16.91
CA LYS A 113 -4.87 7.99 -17.15
C LYS A 113 -4.19 9.14 -17.91
N ILE A 114 -2.93 9.42 -17.63
CA ILE A 114 -2.12 10.42 -18.36
C ILE A 114 -1.91 9.98 -19.81
N ASP A 115 -1.54 8.73 -20.06
CA ASP A 115 -1.29 8.24 -21.43
C ASP A 115 -2.59 8.09 -22.24
N ALA A 116 -3.71 7.75 -21.60
CA ALA A 116 -5.03 7.82 -22.22
C ALA A 116 -5.41 9.26 -22.62
N MET A 117 -5.17 10.26 -21.75
CA MET A 117 -5.39 11.67 -22.07
C MET A 117 -4.45 12.18 -23.17
N LYS A 118 -3.16 11.79 -23.17
CA LYS A 118 -2.24 12.10 -24.28
C LYS A 118 -2.79 11.59 -25.60
N LYS A 119 -3.19 10.31 -25.65
CA LYS A 119 -3.75 9.71 -26.86
C LYS A 119 -5.02 10.42 -27.34
N GLN A 120 -5.93 10.78 -26.42
CA GLN A 120 -7.10 11.57 -26.77
C GLN A 120 -6.70 12.92 -27.39
N TYR A 121 -5.75 13.65 -26.78
CA TYR A 121 -5.29 14.92 -27.34
C TYR A 121 -4.51 14.75 -28.66
N GLU A 122 -3.78 13.66 -28.87
CA GLU A 122 -3.15 13.33 -30.15
C GLU A 122 -4.20 13.07 -31.25
N ASP A 123 -5.26 12.34 -30.94
CA ASP A 123 -6.39 12.09 -31.85
C ASP A 123 -7.20 13.39 -32.12
N GLU A 124 -7.39 14.27 -31.13
CA GLU A 124 -8.02 15.59 -31.29
C GLU A 124 -7.15 16.55 -32.13
N ILE A 125 -5.83 16.57 -31.90
CA ILE A 125 -4.86 17.34 -32.70
C ILE A 125 -4.83 16.83 -34.14
N ARG A 126 -4.89 15.51 -34.34
CA ARG A 126 -4.99 14.89 -35.67
C ARG A 126 -6.28 15.29 -36.37
N LEU A 127 -7.43 15.15 -35.71
CA LEU A 127 -8.73 15.55 -36.25
C LEU A 127 -8.75 17.05 -36.63
N THR A 128 -8.10 17.90 -35.83
CA THR A 128 -7.97 19.33 -36.10
C THR A 128 -7.07 19.61 -37.31
N LYS A 129 -5.96 18.87 -37.46
CA LYS A 129 -5.10 18.94 -38.65
C LYS A 129 -5.83 18.47 -39.91
N ASP A 130 -6.58 17.37 -39.84
CA ASP A 130 -7.37 16.86 -40.96
C ASP A 130 -8.48 17.85 -41.39
N GLN A 131 -9.05 18.60 -40.45
CA GLN A 131 -9.99 19.70 -40.75
C GLN A 131 -9.30 20.90 -41.37
N LEU A 132 -8.14 21.31 -40.85
CA LEU A 132 -7.36 22.43 -41.38
C LEU A 132 -6.81 22.15 -42.79
N GLN A 133 -6.41 20.91 -43.06
CA GLN A 133 -6.06 20.48 -44.41
C GLN A 133 -7.25 20.60 -45.37
N LYS A 134 -8.42 20.05 -45.01
CA LYS A 134 -9.65 20.18 -45.83
C LYS A 134 -10.07 21.64 -46.06
N ALA A 135 -9.85 22.52 -45.09
CA ALA A 135 -10.09 23.95 -45.26
C ALA A 135 -9.11 24.57 -46.28
N ASN A 136 -7.82 24.21 -46.23
CA ASN A 136 -6.83 24.65 -47.21
C ASN A 136 -7.11 24.10 -48.62
N ASP A 137 -7.54 22.84 -48.73
CA ASP A 137 -7.92 22.20 -49.99
C ASP A 137 -9.12 22.93 -50.64
N LEU A 138 -10.11 23.33 -49.83
CA LEU A 138 -11.24 24.15 -50.27
C LEU A 138 -10.84 25.58 -50.65
N ILE A 139 -9.87 26.19 -49.95
CA ILE A 139 -9.32 27.51 -50.32
C ILE A 139 -8.60 27.41 -51.68
N LEU A 140 -7.79 26.37 -51.89
CA LEU A 140 -7.13 26.09 -53.17
C LEU A 140 -8.14 25.87 -54.31
N GLN A 141 -9.21 25.11 -54.06
CA GLN A 141 -10.30 24.94 -55.03
C GLN A 141 -10.95 26.29 -55.38
N ASN A 142 -11.39 27.06 -54.36
CA ASN A 142 -12.00 28.38 -54.55
C ASN A 142 -11.06 29.36 -55.29
N GLU A 143 -9.75 29.29 -55.05
CA GLU A 143 -8.76 30.05 -55.81
C GLU A 143 -8.72 29.64 -57.29
N THR A 144 -8.80 28.34 -57.61
CA THR A 144 -8.84 27.89 -59.01
C THR A 144 -10.14 28.26 -59.72
N GLU A 145 -11.29 28.16 -59.03
CA GLU A 145 -12.59 28.58 -59.56
C GLU A 145 -12.66 30.10 -59.76
N SER A 146 -12.08 30.88 -58.84
CA SER A 146 -11.93 32.34 -58.97
C SER A 146 -11.03 32.72 -60.15
N LYS A 147 -9.88 32.05 -60.33
CA LYS A 147 -8.98 32.26 -61.49
C LYS A 147 -9.64 31.88 -62.82
N LEU A 148 -10.43 30.80 -62.86
CA LEU A 148 -11.21 30.38 -64.02
C LEU A 148 -12.32 31.40 -64.36
N THR A 149 -13.05 31.87 -63.35
CA THR A 149 -14.09 32.89 -63.48
C THR A 149 -13.50 34.21 -63.98
N MET A 150 -12.37 34.65 -63.41
CA MET A 150 -11.67 35.87 -63.86
C MET A 150 -11.18 35.74 -65.30
N SER A 151 -10.59 34.61 -65.69
CA SER A 151 -10.21 34.34 -67.09
C SER A 151 -11.42 34.37 -68.05
N THR A 152 -12.59 33.92 -67.58
CA THR A 152 -13.84 33.95 -68.35
C THR A 152 -14.37 35.38 -68.50
N ILE A 153 -14.30 36.20 -67.44
CA ILE A 153 -14.60 37.63 -67.49
C ILE A 153 -13.65 38.36 -68.45
N THR A 154 -12.34 38.11 -68.39
CA THR A 154 -11.37 38.68 -69.35
C THR A 154 -11.72 38.32 -70.80
N LYS A 155 -12.06 37.06 -71.09
CA LYS A 155 -12.50 36.63 -72.44
C LYS A 155 -13.78 37.32 -72.89
N ILE A 156 -14.74 37.55 -71.99
CA ILE A 156 -15.97 38.30 -72.29
C ILE A 156 -15.65 39.75 -72.63
N LEU A 157 -14.80 40.42 -71.82
CA LEU A 157 -14.39 41.81 -72.05
C LEU A 157 -13.56 41.96 -73.35
N GLU A 158 -12.68 41.00 -73.65
CA GLU A 158 -11.90 40.97 -74.90
C GLU A 158 -12.77 40.71 -76.13
N SER A 159 -13.76 39.80 -76.02
CA SER A 159 -14.76 39.57 -77.08
C SER A 159 -15.65 40.78 -77.30
N ALA A 160 -16.08 41.44 -76.22
CA ALA A 160 -16.83 42.70 -76.27
C ALA A 160 -16.00 43.82 -76.90
N LYS A 161 -14.71 43.93 -76.56
CA LYS A 161 -13.77 44.89 -77.16
C LYS A 161 -13.62 44.67 -78.66
N HIS A 162 -13.54 43.42 -79.11
CA HIS A 162 -13.51 43.09 -80.54
C HIS A 162 -14.84 43.39 -81.24
N TYR A 163 -15.99 43.12 -80.61
CA TYR A 163 -17.30 43.30 -81.23
C TYR A 163 -17.76 44.77 -81.30
N PHE A 164 -17.57 45.53 -80.22
CA PHE A 164 -17.99 46.93 -80.12
C PHE A 164 -16.89 47.95 -80.46
N THR A 165 -15.64 47.52 -80.66
CA THR A 165 -14.45 48.39 -80.85
C THR A 165 -14.24 49.43 -79.73
N LEU A 166 -14.70 49.11 -78.52
CA LEU A 166 -14.60 49.94 -77.31
C LEU A 166 -13.95 49.14 -76.18
N GLU A 167 -13.13 49.80 -75.36
CA GLU A 167 -12.35 49.12 -74.31
C GLU A 167 -13.00 49.26 -72.93
N PHE A 168 -13.44 48.12 -72.39
CA PHE A 168 -14.12 48.01 -71.09
C PHE A 168 -13.11 47.60 -70.00
N GLN A 169 -12.99 48.37 -68.91
CA GLN A 169 -12.00 48.08 -67.85
C GLN A 169 -12.46 46.98 -66.90
N ASN A 170 -13.77 46.82 -66.72
CA ASN A 170 -14.38 45.80 -65.85
C ASN A 170 -15.77 45.36 -66.35
N LEU A 171 -16.31 44.29 -65.75
CA LEU A 171 -17.62 43.74 -66.12
C LEU A 171 -18.80 44.71 -65.87
N PRO A 172 -18.89 45.41 -64.71
CA PRO A 172 -19.85 46.50 -64.53
C PRO A 172 -19.83 47.59 -65.63
N ASP A 173 -18.67 48.03 -66.13
CA ASP A 173 -18.60 49.02 -67.22
C ASP A 173 -19.28 48.49 -68.50
N PHE A 174 -19.00 47.22 -68.83
CA PHE A 174 -19.58 46.55 -69.99
C PHE A 174 -21.10 46.36 -69.86
N LEU A 175 -21.59 45.97 -68.68
CA LEU A 175 -23.03 45.89 -68.41
C LEU A 175 -23.70 47.27 -68.52
N THR A 176 -23.09 48.29 -67.93
CA THR A 176 -23.59 49.69 -68.00
C THR A 176 -23.68 50.18 -69.44
N PHE A 177 -22.73 49.81 -70.31
CA PHE A 177 -22.76 50.09 -71.74
C PHE A 177 -23.91 49.37 -72.47
N LEU A 178 -24.16 48.09 -72.16
CA LEU A 178 -25.29 47.33 -72.74
C LEU A 178 -26.64 47.93 -72.36
N ASP A 179 -26.80 48.37 -71.10
CA ASP A 179 -28.02 49.02 -70.64
C ASP A 179 -28.20 50.44 -71.24
N SER A 180 -27.09 51.17 -71.43
CA SER A 180 -27.11 52.55 -71.96
C SER A 180 -27.41 52.62 -73.47
N ASN A 181 -27.11 51.58 -74.25
CA ASN A 181 -27.29 51.56 -75.71
C ASN A 181 -28.67 51.08 -76.19
N ARG A 182 -29.67 51.04 -75.30
CA ARG A 182 -31.08 50.79 -75.68
C ARG A 182 -31.74 52.08 -76.19
N GLU A 183 -31.52 52.43 -77.46
CA GLU A 183 -32.39 53.41 -78.12
C GLU A 183 -33.81 52.83 -78.30
N GLU A 184 -34.83 53.54 -77.78
CA GLU A 184 -36.24 53.12 -77.82
C GLU A 184 -36.94 53.51 -79.15
N PRO A 185 -37.51 52.57 -79.91
CA PRO A 185 -38.55 52.86 -80.88
C PRO A 185 -39.90 53.06 -80.18
N LYS A 186 -40.58 54.17 -80.48
CA LYS A 186 -41.88 54.54 -79.86
C LYS A 186 -43.06 53.69 -80.37
N PRO A 187 -44.19 53.62 -79.62
CA PRO A 187 -44.91 52.34 -79.45
C PRO A 187 -46.15 52.12 -80.35
N GLN A 188 -46.46 50.85 -80.63
CA GLN A 188 -47.80 50.39 -81.05
C GLN A 188 -48.20 49.02 -80.44
N VAL A 189 -49.17 49.06 -79.52
CA VAL A 189 -50.32 48.14 -79.34
C VAL A 189 -50.20 46.64 -79.74
N VAL A 190 -50.00 45.76 -78.73
CA VAL A 190 -50.62 44.39 -78.56
C VAL A 190 -50.21 43.28 -79.58
N PRO A 191 -50.21 41.95 -79.27
CA PRO A 191 -50.52 41.20 -78.02
C PRO A 191 -49.35 40.37 -77.42
N GLU A 192 -49.63 39.75 -76.27
CA GLU A 192 -48.75 38.85 -75.49
C GLU A 192 -48.98 37.36 -75.84
N VAL A 193 -48.01 36.65 -76.44
CA VAL A 193 -48.11 35.19 -76.71
C VAL A 193 -46.73 34.48 -76.75
N THR A 194 -46.45 33.58 -75.79
CA THR A 194 -45.40 32.49 -75.80
C THR A 194 -43.92 32.88 -75.97
N ALA A 195 -42.88 32.19 -75.45
CA ALA A 195 -42.63 31.05 -74.53
C ALA A 195 -41.08 31.04 -74.22
N PRO A 196 -40.42 30.08 -73.51
CA PRO A 196 -40.88 28.84 -72.84
C PRO A 196 -40.38 28.67 -71.37
N LYS A 197 -40.56 27.46 -70.82
CA LYS A 197 -40.19 27.00 -69.46
C LYS A 197 -38.67 26.81 -69.27
N GLN A 198 -38.17 26.88 -68.02
CA GLN A 198 -37.73 25.67 -67.26
C GLN A 198 -37.35 25.91 -65.78
N LEU A 199 -37.58 24.85 -64.98
CA LEU A 199 -37.02 24.45 -63.67
C LEU A 199 -36.53 25.51 -62.64
N SER A 200 -37.22 25.58 -61.49
CA SER A 200 -36.66 25.26 -60.15
C SER A 200 -37.71 25.44 -59.04
N LEU A 201 -38.23 24.33 -58.47
CA LEU A 201 -39.14 24.41 -57.30
C LEU A 201 -39.30 23.05 -56.56
N LEU A 202 -38.20 22.53 -55.98
CA LEU A 202 -38.24 21.24 -55.24
C LEU A 202 -37.15 21.03 -54.15
N GLN A 203 -36.34 22.04 -53.78
CA GLN A 203 -35.21 21.85 -52.85
C GLN A 203 -35.44 22.30 -51.38
N ASP A 204 -36.48 23.08 -51.08
CA ASP A 204 -36.68 23.65 -49.73
C ASP A 204 -36.84 22.61 -48.61
N ALA A 205 -37.45 21.45 -48.91
CA ALA A 205 -37.78 20.45 -47.90
C ALA A 205 -36.54 19.80 -47.25
N GLU A 206 -35.45 19.62 -48.00
CA GLU A 206 -34.21 19.06 -47.47
C GLU A 206 -33.38 20.11 -46.73
N TYR A 207 -33.31 21.34 -47.25
CA TYR A 207 -32.66 22.44 -46.54
C TYR A 207 -33.31 22.73 -45.19
N GLN A 208 -34.65 22.68 -45.07
CA GLN A 208 -35.31 22.81 -43.76
C GLN A 208 -35.01 21.63 -42.82
N LYS A 209 -34.87 20.39 -43.32
CA LYS A 209 -34.41 19.25 -42.51
C LYS A 209 -32.97 19.42 -42.02
N GLN A 210 -32.06 19.92 -42.87
CA GLN A 210 -30.67 20.21 -42.47
C GLN A 210 -30.61 21.36 -41.45
N ILE A 211 -31.35 22.45 -41.65
CA ILE A 211 -31.42 23.60 -40.74
C ILE A 211 -31.99 23.19 -39.37
N THR A 212 -33.01 22.33 -39.32
CA THR A 212 -33.56 21.83 -38.05
C THR A 212 -32.61 20.86 -37.34
N ALA A 213 -31.90 19.99 -38.08
CA ALA A 213 -30.84 19.15 -37.53
C ALA A 213 -29.67 19.98 -36.94
N LEU A 214 -29.22 21.02 -37.66
CA LEU A 214 -28.19 21.96 -37.19
C LEU A 214 -28.66 22.73 -35.95
N LYS A 215 -29.89 23.26 -35.93
CA LYS A 215 -30.47 23.90 -34.72
C LYS A 215 -30.51 22.94 -33.52
N LYS A 216 -30.83 21.66 -33.73
CA LYS A 216 -30.82 20.62 -32.68
C LYS A 216 -29.40 20.31 -32.18
N LYS A 217 -28.40 20.29 -33.07
CA LYS A 217 -26.97 20.12 -32.70
C LYS A 217 -26.45 21.33 -31.92
N MET A 218 -26.74 22.55 -32.37
CA MET A 218 -26.40 23.79 -31.67
C MET A 218 -27.06 23.90 -30.29
N LYS A 219 -28.31 23.43 -30.12
CA LYS A 219 -28.96 23.37 -28.80
C LYS A 219 -28.20 22.44 -27.85
N LYS A 220 -27.86 21.22 -28.30
CA LYS A 220 -27.05 20.27 -27.50
C LYS A 220 -25.68 20.83 -27.12
N GLN A 221 -25.01 21.56 -28.03
CA GLN A 221 -23.72 22.19 -27.73
C GLN A 221 -23.86 23.33 -26.71
N ARG A 222 -24.96 24.10 -26.72
CA ARG A 222 -25.25 25.08 -25.66
C ARG A 222 -25.57 24.43 -24.32
N GLU A 223 -26.32 23.32 -24.32
CA GLU A 223 -26.61 22.53 -23.10
C GLU A 223 -25.32 21.95 -22.48
N ALA A 224 -24.41 21.44 -23.31
CA ALA A 224 -23.10 20.96 -22.86
C ALA A 224 -22.17 22.10 -22.37
N LEU A 225 -22.19 23.26 -23.03
CA LEU A 225 -21.45 24.45 -22.57
C LEU A 225 -22.00 24.99 -21.24
N GLN A 226 -23.31 24.95 -21.02
CA GLN A 226 -23.90 25.34 -19.74
C GLN A 226 -23.43 24.42 -18.61
N LEU A 227 -23.48 23.10 -18.80
CA LEU A 227 -22.95 22.13 -17.82
C LEU A 227 -21.46 22.37 -17.51
N LEU A 228 -20.65 22.70 -18.52
CA LEU A 228 -19.25 23.06 -18.32
C LEU A 228 -19.06 24.38 -17.55
N VAL A 229 -19.96 25.36 -17.69
CA VAL A 229 -19.95 26.58 -16.87
C VAL A 229 -20.33 26.26 -15.42
N ASP A 230 -21.40 25.48 -15.22
CA ASP A 230 -21.90 25.09 -13.91
C ASP A 230 -20.85 24.28 -13.11
N ASP A 231 -20.14 23.35 -13.77
CA ASP A 231 -19.03 22.61 -13.16
C ASP A 231 -17.79 23.49 -12.91
N ASN A 232 -17.48 24.46 -13.78
CA ASN A 232 -16.39 25.43 -13.51
C ASN A 232 -16.69 26.30 -12.28
N ASP A 233 -17.92 26.75 -12.12
CA ASP A 233 -18.35 27.53 -10.96
C ASP A 233 -18.38 26.66 -9.69
N ARG A 234 -18.78 25.38 -9.80
CA ARG A 234 -18.66 24.39 -8.72
C ARG A 234 -17.20 24.15 -8.31
N ILE A 235 -16.27 24.04 -9.25
CA ILE A 235 -14.83 23.92 -8.98
C ILE A 235 -14.31 25.20 -8.32
N ARG A 236 -14.71 26.39 -8.79
CA ARG A 236 -14.33 27.68 -8.18
C ARG A 236 -14.82 27.81 -6.73
N ASN A 237 -16.03 27.34 -6.44
CA ASN A 237 -16.58 27.31 -5.08
C ASN A 237 -15.84 26.30 -4.17
N MET A 238 -15.44 25.14 -4.71
CA MET A 238 -14.58 24.21 -3.97
C MET A 238 -13.19 24.78 -3.70
N MET A 239 -12.59 25.48 -4.67
CA MET A 239 -11.30 26.19 -4.51
C MET A 239 -11.38 27.20 -3.37
N GLY A 240 -12.38 28.09 -3.37
CA GLY A 240 -12.58 29.08 -2.30
C GLY A 240 -12.72 28.45 -0.91
N SER A 241 -13.48 27.35 -0.80
CA SER A 241 -13.60 26.59 0.45
C SER A 241 -12.27 25.97 0.92
N LYS A 242 -11.38 25.57 0.00
CA LYS A 242 -10.03 25.10 0.33
C LYS A 242 -9.12 26.25 0.74
N ASP A 243 -9.17 27.39 0.04
CA ASP A 243 -8.39 28.59 0.38
C ASP A 243 -8.75 29.13 1.77
N ASP A 244 -10.03 29.16 2.13
CA ASP A 244 -10.47 29.53 3.47
C ASP A 244 -10.00 28.55 4.54
N LYS A 245 -9.98 27.24 4.26
CA LYS A 245 -9.39 26.25 5.19
C LYS A 245 -7.86 26.37 5.29
N ILE A 246 -7.17 26.75 4.22
CA ILE A 246 -5.73 27.06 4.23
C ILE A 246 -5.48 28.32 5.07
N ARG A 247 -6.31 29.37 4.95
CA ARG A 247 -6.25 30.57 5.81
C ARG A 247 -6.46 30.23 7.29
N GLU A 248 -7.45 29.40 7.60
CA GLU A 248 -7.74 28.94 8.97
C GLU A 248 -6.56 28.17 9.59
N LEU A 249 -6.00 27.18 8.86
CA LEU A 249 -4.84 26.41 9.29
C LEU A 249 -3.58 27.29 9.42
N THR A 250 -3.41 28.28 8.52
CA THR A 250 -2.30 29.24 8.61
C THR A 250 -2.42 30.14 9.85
N ALA A 251 -3.65 30.54 10.23
CA ALA A 251 -3.90 31.27 11.46
C ALA A 251 -3.63 30.42 12.71
N GLN A 252 -4.04 29.16 12.71
CA GLN A 252 -3.76 28.20 13.80
C GLN A 252 -2.24 27.99 13.97
N LEU A 253 -1.49 27.83 12.88
CA LEU A 253 -0.02 27.71 12.94
C LEU A 253 0.65 28.96 13.52
N ARG A 254 0.20 30.17 13.15
CA ARG A 254 0.70 31.43 13.74
C ARG A 254 0.42 31.53 15.24
N ASN A 255 -0.77 31.10 15.68
CA ASN A 255 -1.11 31.08 17.11
C ASN A 255 -0.21 30.09 17.87
N ILE A 256 -0.01 28.88 17.35
CA ILE A 256 0.89 27.88 17.95
C ILE A 256 2.34 28.40 18.02
N GLN A 257 2.83 29.10 16.97
CA GLN A 257 4.14 29.74 16.99
C GLN A 257 4.24 30.83 18.06
N LYS A 258 3.20 31.65 18.25
CA LYS A 258 3.13 32.66 19.31
C LYS A 258 3.14 32.04 20.71
N ASP A 259 2.33 31.01 20.94
CA ASP A 259 2.27 30.29 22.22
C ASP A 259 3.61 29.63 22.59
N VAL A 260 4.34 29.10 21.60
CA VAL A 260 5.69 28.53 21.80
C VAL A 260 6.70 29.63 22.09
N MET A 261 6.64 30.77 21.40
CA MET A 261 7.52 31.91 21.62
C MET A 261 7.33 32.52 23.02
N GLU A 262 6.08 32.66 23.47
CA GLU A 262 5.75 33.13 24.83
C GLU A 262 6.23 32.16 25.91
N LYS A 263 6.07 30.84 25.70
CA LYS A 263 6.59 29.81 26.62
C LYS A 263 8.12 29.82 26.70
N ASN A 264 8.82 29.98 25.58
CA ASN A 264 10.27 30.08 25.58
C ASN A 264 10.74 31.34 26.32
N SER A 265 10.12 32.50 26.09
CA SER A 265 10.47 33.74 26.79
C SER A 265 10.23 33.63 28.31
N ALA A 266 9.12 32.99 28.73
CA ALA A 266 8.86 32.72 30.14
C ALA A 266 9.90 31.76 30.76
N LEU A 267 10.36 30.75 30.00
CA LEU A 267 11.40 29.82 30.42
C LEU A 267 12.75 30.54 30.61
N GLU A 268 13.15 31.38 29.66
CA GLU A 268 14.36 32.22 29.72
C GLU A 268 14.34 33.16 30.93
N GLN A 269 13.22 33.86 31.17
CA GLN A 269 13.05 34.70 32.36
C GLN A 269 13.18 33.88 33.65
N SER A 270 12.60 32.68 33.70
CA SER A 270 12.73 31.79 34.87
C SER A 270 14.17 31.32 35.11
N PHE A 271 14.97 31.18 34.04
CA PHE A 271 16.38 30.82 34.11
C PHE A 271 17.22 31.99 34.64
N ILE A 272 16.99 33.21 34.13
CA ILE A 272 17.67 34.43 34.59
C ILE A 272 17.39 34.70 36.08
N ILE A 273 16.16 34.46 36.55
CA ILE A 273 15.82 34.57 37.97
C ILE A 273 16.59 33.54 38.81
N LYS A 274 16.70 32.28 38.37
CA LYS A 274 17.49 31.24 39.05
C LYS A 274 18.98 31.57 39.07
N GLU A 275 19.55 32.03 37.95
CA GLU A 275 20.95 32.42 37.86
C GLU A 275 21.28 33.56 38.83
N ASN A 276 20.43 34.59 38.91
CA ASN A 276 20.61 35.69 39.86
C ASN A 276 20.44 35.25 41.31
N ASN A 277 19.54 34.30 41.61
CA ASN A 277 19.44 33.71 42.94
C ASN A 277 20.73 32.97 43.33
N TYR A 278 21.30 32.14 42.45
CA TYR A 278 22.58 31.47 42.70
C TYR A 278 23.74 32.47 42.85
N ARG A 279 23.81 33.50 42.00
CA ARG A 279 24.80 34.60 42.09
C ARG A 279 24.72 35.33 43.44
N ASN A 280 23.50 35.57 43.94
CA ASN A 280 23.27 36.14 45.27
C ASN A 280 23.71 35.19 46.39
N THR A 281 23.37 33.89 46.32
CA THR A 281 23.82 32.88 47.30
C THR A 281 25.34 32.82 47.36
N ILE A 282 26.02 32.74 46.21
CA ILE A 282 27.49 32.75 46.12
C ILE A 282 28.06 33.99 46.80
N SER A 283 27.51 35.18 46.53
CA SER A 283 27.92 36.43 47.18
C SER A 283 27.81 36.37 48.71
N THR A 284 26.71 35.84 49.26
CA THR A 284 26.56 35.68 50.73
C THR A 284 27.50 34.64 51.34
N LEU A 285 27.87 33.60 50.59
CA LEU A 285 28.87 32.62 51.02
C LEU A 285 30.28 33.20 50.97
N GLN A 286 30.60 34.02 49.98
CA GLN A 286 31.84 34.79 49.90
C GLN A 286 32.01 35.68 51.14
N GLN A 287 30.98 36.46 51.49
CA GLN A 287 30.99 37.31 52.68
C GLN A 287 31.21 36.52 53.98
N LYS A 288 30.57 35.33 54.13
CA LYS A 288 30.79 34.44 55.29
C LYS A 288 32.20 33.87 55.34
N ILE A 289 32.77 33.51 54.19
CA ILE A 289 34.16 33.04 54.08
C ILE A 289 35.13 34.14 54.53
N ASP A 290 34.89 35.39 54.11
CA ASP A 290 35.78 36.51 54.45
C ASP A 290 35.64 36.97 55.91
N SER A 291 34.44 36.90 56.52
CA SER A 291 34.28 37.10 57.96
C SER A 291 34.95 36.01 58.80
N LEU A 292 34.86 34.74 58.38
CA LEU A 292 35.52 33.61 59.07
C LEU A 292 37.06 33.68 58.95
N LYS A 293 37.60 34.19 57.83
CA LYS A 293 39.04 34.50 57.71
C LYS A 293 39.47 35.56 58.72
N PHE A 294 38.65 36.59 58.94
CA PHE A 294 38.94 37.66 59.90
C PHE A 294 38.91 37.16 61.35
N GLU A 295 37.96 36.29 61.72
CA GLU A 295 37.97 35.58 63.02
C GLU A 295 39.22 34.70 63.19
N LEU A 296 39.60 33.92 62.17
CA LEU A 296 40.81 33.09 62.23
C LEU A 296 42.11 33.92 62.33
N GLN A 297 42.15 35.10 61.72
CA GLN A 297 43.29 36.01 61.80
C GLN A 297 43.40 36.68 63.18
N THR A 298 42.26 37.03 63.80
CA THR A 298 42.22 37.60 65.16
C THR A 298 42.49 36.55 66.24
N LEU A 299 41.98 35.33 66.10
CA LEU A 299 42.29 34.19 66.99
C LEU A 299 43.79 33.82 67.00
N ARG A 300 44.52 34.04 65.91
CA ARG A 300 45.97 33.81 65.84
C ARG A 300 46.82 34.81 66.63
N LEU A 301 46.24 35.92 67.10
CA LEU A 301 46.95 36.97 67.85
C LEU A 301 46.78 36.86 69.38
N GLN A 302 46.26 35.74 69.91
CA GLN A 302 46.03 35.56 71.35
C GLN A 302 46.54 34.23 71.93
N LYS A 303 47.82 34.21 72.40
CA LYS A 303 48.25 33.67 73.72
C LYS A 303 49.75 33.93 73.99
N PRO A 304 50.23 33.89 75.26
CA PRO A 304 51.32 34.78 75.72
C PRO A 304 52.61 34.07 76.19
N LYS A 305 53.66 34.87 76.50
CA LYS A 305 54.65 34.60 77.57
C LYS A 305 55.49 35.84 77.95
N GLU A 306 55.95 35.90 79.20
CA GLU A 306 56.56 37.07 79.85
C GLU A 306 57.74 36.68 80.81
N VAL A 307 58.67 37.54 81.27
CA VAL A 307 58.92 38.98 80.99
C VAL A 307 60.21 39.16 80.14
N VAL A 308 61.43 39.59 80.53
CA VAL A 308 62.09 40.06 81.79
C VAL A 308 63.12 41.18 81.44
N LYS A 309 63.53 42.02 82.41
CA LYS A 309 64.44 43.17 82.25
C LYS A 309 65.94 42.83 82.15
N ILE A 310 66.73 43.75 81.58
CA ILE A 310 67.88 44.46 82.21
C ILE A 310 68.10 45.81 81.49
N GLU A 311 68.72 46.80 82.14
CA GLU A 311 68.85 48.21 81.71
C GLU A 311 70.32 48.62 81.48
N CYS A 312 70.56 49.54 80.50
CA CYS A 312 71.65 50.55 80.39
C CYS A 312 71.70 51.07 78.93
N GLU A 313 71.40 52.32 78.59
CA GLU A 313 72.11 53.59 78.86
C GLU A 313 73.27 53.91 77.90
N SER A 314 73.12 54.98 77.10
CA SER A 314 73.95 56.20 77.22
C SER A 314 73.59 57.29 76.17
N LYS A 315 73.74 58.56 76.57
CA LYS A 315 73.87 59.75 75.70
C LYS A 315 75.19 60.46 76.07
N PRO A 316 75.77 61.27 75.18
CA PRO A 316 75.77 62.73 75.40
C PRO A 316 75.39 63.50 74.11
N ILE A 317 74.91 64.75 74.08
CA ILE A 317 75.12 65.97 74.90
C ILE A 317 76.42 66.71 74.51
N ILE A 318 76.33 68.04 74.45
CA ILE A 318 77.30 68.98 73.87
C ILE A 318 77.75 69.97 74.97
N ASP A 319 78.95 70.53 74.78
CA ASP A 319 79.35 71.93 75.09
C ASP A 319 80.40 72.18 76.20
N THR A 320 81.03 73.36 76.08
CA THR A 320 81.84 74.14 77.02
C THR A 320 83.30 73.75 77.36
N GLN A 321 84.23 74.57 76.84
CA GLN A 321 85.31 75.30 77.57
C GLN A 321 86.51 74.52 78.17
N LEU A 322 87.66 75.15 78.46
CA LEU A 322 88.45 76.24 77.82
C LEU A 322 89.83 76.29 78.55
N ASP A 323 90.95 76.51 77.82
CA ASP A 323 92.32 76.73 78.37
C ASP A 323 92.87 75.60 79.30
N SER A 324 94.12 75.54 79.77
CA SER A 324 95.49 75.78 79.24
C SER A 324 96.44 74.88 80.11
N HIS A 325 97.75 74.62 79.89
CA HIS A 325 98.86 75.30 79.22
C HIS A 325 100.00 74.26 78.95
N ASP A 326 101.10 74.68 78.30
CA ASP A 326 102.49 74.14 78.36
C ASP A 326 102.88 72.72 77.85
N ASP A 327 103.36 72.70 76.59
CA ASP A 327 104.62 72.12 76.07
C ASP A 327 105.03 70.63 76.20
N ASP A 328 104.54 69.81 77.12
CA ASP A 328 104.75 68.34 77.01
C ASP A 328 103.82 67.70 75.96
N ALA A 329 102.83 68.46 75.48
CA ALA A 329 101.77 68.02 74.59
C ALA A 329 102.24 67.52 73.21
N VAL A 330 103.37 67.99 72.67
CA VAL A 330 103.81 67.65 71.30
C VAL A 330 104.18 66.17 71.18
N LYS A 331 104.87 65.62 72.19
CA LYS A 331 105.32 64.22 72.17
C LYS A 331 104.15 63.27 72.41
N LEU A 332 103.29 63.61 73.38
CA LEU A 332 102.05 62.87 73.63
C LEU A 332 101.09 62.91 72.43
N MET A 333 100.97 64.06 71.74
CA MET A 333 100.24 64.12 70.46
C MET A 333 100.86 63.22 69.40
N GLN A 334 102.19 63.16 69.27
CA GLN A 334 102.82 62.32 68.25
C GLN A 334 102.55 60.82 68.50
N ASP A 335 102.61 60.37 69.76
CA ASP A 335 102.25 59.00 70.14
C ASP A 335 100.74 58.73 70.00
N GLN A 336 99.88 59.70 70.32
CA GLN A 336 98.43 59.62 70.09
C GLN A 336 98.08 59.57 68.60
N TYR A 337 98.74 60.36 67.75
CA TYR A 337 98.56 60.30 66.30
C TYR A 337 99.06 58.98 65.72
N MET A 338 100.19 58.44 66.19
CA MET A 338 100.64 57.10 65.78
C MET A 338 99.68 56.00 66.20
N SER A 339 99.24 56.00 67.46
CA SER A 339 98.22 55.07 67.96
C SER A 339 96.91 55.18 67.17
N ARG A 340 96.48 56.41 66.83
CA ARG A 340 95.29 56.67 66.04
C ARG A 340 95.45 56.27 64.56
N ILE A 341 96.64 56.38 63.99
CA ILE A 341 96.96 55.84 62.66
C ILE A 341 96.86 54.31 62.68
N ASP A 342 97.38 53.65 63.71
CA ASP A 342 97.25 52.20 63.89
C ASP A 342 95.79 51.75 64.08
N GLU A 343 94.98 52.49 64.86
CA GLU A 343 93.54 52.26 64.97
C GLU A 343 92.82 52.41 63.62
N LEU A 344 93.08 53.50 62.89
CA LEU A 344 92.47 53.76 61.59
C LEU A 344 92.96 52.80 60.51
N SER A 345 94.17 52.26 60.64
CA SER A 345 94.71 51.19 59.81
C SER A 345 93.99 49.87 60.08
N LYS A 346 93.89 49.46 61.36
CA LYS A 346 93.12 48.28 61.79
C LYS A 346 91.64 48.37 61.39
N GLN A 347 91.02 49.55 61.50
CA GLN A 347 89.65 49.78 61.02
C GLN A 347 89.56 49.68 59.49
N ASN A 348 90.53 50.21 58.73
CA ASN A 348 90.56 50.04 57.28
C ASN A 348 90.72 48.57 56.87
N ASP A 349 91.57 47.80 57.52
CA ASP A 349 91.76 46.38 57.20
C ASP A 349 90.56 45.53 57.62
N GLN A 350 89.87 45.84 58.74
CA GLN A 350 88.56 45.28 59.04
C GLN A 350 87.50 45.63 57.98
N GLN A 351 87.49 46.87 57.48
CA GLN A 351 86.58 47.33 56.42
C GLN A 351 86.98 46.84 55.02
N ARG A 352 88.20 46.34 54.83
CA ARG A 352 88.65 45.60 53.64
C ARG A 352 88.22 44.14 53.74
N SER A 353 88.47 43.48 54.86
CA SER A 353 88.04 42.11 55.14
C SER A 353 86.52 41.95 54.98
N LYS A 354 85.72 42.83 55.59
CA LYS A 354 84.26 42.86 55.40
C LYS A 354 83.84 43.14 53.95
N ARG A 355 84.58 43.97 53.21
CA ARG A 355 84.30 44.19 51.78
C ARG A 355 84.59 42.96 50.93
N GLU A 356 85.68 42.24 51.20
CA GLU A 356 86.02 41.00 50.51
C GLU A 356 85.01 39.89 50.83
N GLU A 357 84.59 39.75 52.10
CA GLU A 357 83.52 38.84 52.52
C GLU A 357 82.19 39.13 51.80
N ILE A 358 81.76 40.41 51.77
CA ILE A 358 80.58 40.84 51.01
C ILE A 358 80.75 40.58 49.52
N PHE A 359 81.96 40.74 48.95
CA PHE A 359 82.23 40.51 47.54
C PHE A 359 82.25 39.01 47.17
N GLN A 360 82.72 38.14 48.06
CA GLN A 360 82.59 36.69 47.92
C GLN A 360 81.13 36.23 48.02
N ASN A 361 80.37 36.76 48.98
CA ASN A 361 78.94 36.49 49.12
C ASN A 361 78.11 37.03 47.93
N PHE A 362 78.51 38.16 47.33
CA PHE A 362 77.95 38.64 46.07
C PHE A 362 78.28 37.70 44.91
N ARG A 363 79.54 37.25 44.78
CA ARG A 363 79.96 36.30 43.73
C ARG A 363 79.26 34.94 43.83
N SER A 364 79.10 34.38 45.03
CA SER A 364 78.39 33.10 45.23
C SER A 364 76.90 33.24 44.92
N SER A 365 76.28 34.35 45.32
CA SER A 365 74.90 34.69 44.95
C SER A 365 74.73 34.86 43.44
N GLN A 366 75.65 35.57 42.78
CA GLN A 366 75.64 35.77 41.32
C GLN A 366 75.82 34.46 40.55
N ALA A 367 76.69 33.56 41.02
CA ALA A 367 76.85 32.22 40.46
C ALA A 367 75.54 31.40 40.58
N LYS A 368 74.86 31.46 41.75
CA LYS A 368 73.59 30.78 41.97
C LYS A 368 72.44 31.35 41.12
N VAL A 369 72.44 32.65 40.84
CA VAL A 369 71.49 33.26 39.88
C VAL A 369 71.73 32.72 38.47
N LEU A 370 72.98 32.66 38.00
CA LEU A 370 73.33 32.11 36.68
C LEU A 370 72.98 30.60 36.56
N GLU A 371 73.14 29.84 37.65
CA GLU A 371 72.71 28.44 37.71
C GLU A 371 71.19 28.31 37.57
N LEU A 372 70.42 29.08 38.35
CA LEU A 372 68.95 29.09 38.29
C LEU A 372 68.44 29.56 36.93
N GLU A 373 69.07 30.55 36.29
CA GLU A 373 68.76 30.93 34.91
C GLU A 373 69.01 29.80 33.92
N SER A 374 70.10 29.05 34.07
CA SER A 374 70.42 27.89 33.22
C SER A 374 69.38 26.77 33.37
N GLN A 375 69.01 26.45 34.62
CA GLN A 375 67.94 25.49 34.93
C GLN A 375 66.59 25.94 34.36
N LEU A 376 66.23 27.23 34.50
CA LEU A 376 64.97 27.77 34.01
C LEU A 376 64.91 27.72 32.47
N ARG A 377 65.97 28.12 31.77
CA ARG A 377 66.09 27.97 30.30
C ARG A 377 65.95 26.50 29.85
N SER A 378 66.53 25.56 30.60
CA SER A 378 66.39 24.12 30.32
C SER A 378 64.93 23.63 30.50
N MET A 379 64.23 24.14 31.50
CA MET A 379 62.82 23.80 31.73
C MET A 379 61.88 24.44 30.71
N THR A 380 62.14 25.69 30.27
CA THR A 380 61.40 26.31 29.16
C THR A 380 61.54 25.49 27.88
N LYS A 381 62.76 25.09 27.50
CA LYS A 381 63.00 24.26 26.31
C LYS A 381 62.26 22.92 26.37
N LYS A 382 62.19 22.28 27.55
CA LYS A 382 61.41 21.05 27.75
C LYS A 382 59.89 21.29 27.66
N ALA A 383 59.40 22.45 28.09
CA ALA A 383 58.00 22.81 27.91
C ALA A 383 57.66 23.03 26.44
N GLU A 384 58.51 23.73 25.68
CA GLU A 384 58.40 23.89 24.22
C GLU A 384 58.43 22.54 23.50
N GLU A 385 59.34 21.63 23.87
CA GLU A 385 59.41 20.27 23.33
C GLU A 385 58.12 19.47 23.59
N MET A 386 57.57 19.55 24.81
CA MET A 386 56.31 18.90 25.19
C MET A 386 55.09 19.51 24.49
N GLU A 387 55.05 20.83 24.29
CA GLU A 387 53.98 21.52 23.56
C GLU A 387 53.99 21.15 22.07
N ASN A 388 55.17 21.06 21.45
CA ASN A 388 55.30 20.57 20.08
C ASN A 388 54.82 19.12 19.94
N LEU A 389 55.19 18.22 20.87
CA LEU A 389 54.70 16.84 20.89
C LEU A 389 53.18 16.75 21.09
N TYR A 390 52.61 17.60 21.94
CA TYR A 390 51.15 17.67 22.15
C TYR A 390 50.40 18.15 20.90
N ASN A 391 50.91 19.20 20.24
CA ASN A 391 50.34 19.71 19.00
C ASN A 391 50.46 18.69 17.85
N GLN A 392 51.56 17.94 17.78
CA GLN A 392 51.72 16.84 16.83
C GLN A 392 50.73 15.70 17.11
N ALA A 393 50.53 15.31 18.38
CA ALA A 393 49.52 14.31 18.75
C ALA A 393 48.08 14.75 18.42
N ILE A 394 47.77 16.05 18.50
CA ILE A 394 46.48 16.60 18.04
C ILE A 394 46.35 16.47 16.51
N ALA A 395 47.40 16.81 15.75
CA ALA A 395 47.38 16.69 14.28
C ALA A 395 47.21 15.22 13.84
N ASP A 396 47.89 14.29 14.50
CA ASP A 396 47.74 12.85 14.26
C ASP A 396 46.32 12.36 14.61
N LEU A 397 45.75 12.78 15.74
CA LEU A 397 44.37 12.46 16.11
C LEU A 397 43.34 13.01 15.11
N GLN A 398 43.56 14.21 14.55
CA GLN A 398 42.72 14.75 13.48
C GLN A 398 42.85 13.96 12.18
N ASN A 399 44.06 13.50 11.84
CA ASN A 399 44.34 12.67 10.67
C ASN A 399 43.72 11.26 10.81
N TYR A 400 43.83 10.63 11.98
CA TYR A 400 43.10 9.38 12.25
C TYR A 400 41.59 9.58 12.18
N LYS A 401 41.05 10.70 12.72
CA LYS A 401 39.62 10.98 12.66
C LYS A 401 39.11 11.14 11.22
N SER A 402 39.85 11.84 10.34
CA SER A 402 39.47 11.96 8.93
C SER A 402 39.59 10.63 8.17
N GLN A 403 40.60 9.80 8.48
CA GLN A 403 40.72 8.45 7.93
C GLN A 403 39.56 7.53 8.37
N TYR A 404 39.14 7.59 9.63
CA TYR A 404 37.94 6.89 10.11
C TYR A 404 36.67 7.38 9.42
N GLN A 405 36.49 8.69 9.26
CA GLN A 405 35.36 9.25 8.51
C GLN A 405 35.33 8.73 7.07
N ILE A 406 36.49 8.64 6.40
CA ILE A 406 36.66 8.09 5.04
C ILE A 406 36.42 6.57 4.98
N ALA A 407 36.60 5.83 6.08
CA ALA A 407 36.25 4.42 6.17
C ALA A 407 34.73 4.24 6.34
N GLU A 408 34.11 4.98 7.26
CA GLU A 408 32.65 5.03 7.47
C GLU A 408 31.90 5.40 6.17
N ASP A 409 32.42 6.40 5.44
CA ASP A 409 31.93 6.81 4.11
C ASP A 409 32.09 5.74 3.01
N LYS A 410 32.99 4.77 3.19
CA LYS A 410 33.17 3.63 2.26
C LYS A 410 32.25 2.49 2.64
N ASP A 411 32.12 2.18 3.92
CA ASP A 411 31.25 1.10 4.40
C ASP A 411 29.78 1.43 4.12
N ALA A 412 29.35 2.70 4.30
CA ALA A 412 28.02 3.16 3.87
C ALA A 412 27.79 3.01 2.35
N LYS A 413 28.82 3.23 1.52
CA LYS A 413 28.75 3.01 0.05
C LYS A 413 28.75 1.52 -0.30
N ILE A 414 29.45 0.68 0.46
CA ILE A 414 29.41 -0.78 0.32
C ILE A 414 28.03 -1.31 0.71
N GLU A 415 27.37 -0.75 1.74
CA GLU A 415 26.01 -1.11 2.12
C GLU A 415 24.98 -0.71 1.04
N ASP A 416 25.05 0.50 0.48
CA ASP A 416 24.21 0.91 -0.67
C ASP A 416 24.45 0.02 -1.91
N ILE A 417 25.70 -0.33 -2.22
CA ILE A 417 26.03 -1.29 -3.28
C ILE A 417 25.45 -2.68 -2.98
N ASN A 418 25.51 -3.15 -1.73
CA ASN A 418 24.94 -4.43 -1.32
C ASN A 418 23.41 -4.43 -1.37
N LEU A 419 22.74 -3.33 -1.01
CA LEU A 419 21.30 -3.14 -1.17
C LEU A 419 20.89 -3.14 -2.65
N LYS A 420 21.65 -2.45 -3.52
CA LYS A 420 21.46 -2.48 -4.98
C LYS A 420 21.69 -3.87 -5.57
N ASN A 421 22.73 -4.58 -5.16
CA ASN A 421 22.98 -5.96 -5.57
C ASN A 421 21.90 -6.93 -5.09
N LYS A 422 21.35 -6.73 -3.88
CA LYS A 422 20.19 -7.49 -3.35
C LYS A 422 18.93 -7.24 -4.18
N ALA A 423 18.64 -5.99 -4.53
CA ALA A 423 17.54 -5.62 -5.41
C ALA A 423 17.70 -6.18 -6.83
N LEU A 424 18.90 -6.08 -7.42
CA LEU A 424 19.22 -6.67 -8.73
C LEU A 424 19.06 -8.20 -8.71
N LYS A 425 19.50 -8.88 -7.64
CA LYS A 425 19.34 -10.33 -7.47
C LYS A 425 17.87 -10.74 -7.34
N GLN A 426 17.05 -9.97 -6.62
CA GLN A 426 15.61 -10.18 -6.54
C GLN A 426 14.92 -9.95 -7.91
N ASN A 427 15.32 -8.91 -8.66
CA ASN A 427 14.77 -8.62 -9.98
C ASN A 427 15.19 -9.70 -11.00
N ALA A 428 16.42 -10.23 -10.92
CA ALA A 428 16.86 -11.37 -11.71
C ALA A 428 16.09 -12.66 -11.37
N GLN A 429 15.78 -12.91 -10.09
CA GLN A 429 14.91 -14.03 -9.69
C GLN A 429 13.47 -13.87 -10.20
N TYR A 430 12.93 -12.64 -10.20
CA TYR A 430 11.61 -12.34 -10.78
C TYR A 430 11.58 -12.58 -12.29
N LEU A 431 12.57 -12.07 -13.03
CA LEU A 431 12.73 -12.31 -14.46
C LEU A 431 12.94 -13.79 -14.78
N GLN A 432 13.72 -14.53 -13.98
CA GLN A 432 13.86 -15.98 -14.14
C GLN A 432 12.53 -16.72 -13.90
N THR A 433 11.71 -16.26 -12.96
CA THR A 433 10.37 -16.83 -12.72
C THR A 433 9.46 -16.58 -13.92
N GLN A 434 9.45 -15.37 -14.49
CA GLN A 434 8.73 -15.08 -15.72
C GLN A 434 9.22 -15.90 -16.93
N ILE A 435 10.55 -16.07 -17.08
CA ILE A 435 11.13 -16.93 -18.13
C ILE A 435 10.63 -18.37 -17.99
N ASN A 436 10.61 -18.92 -16.77
CA ASN A 436 10.10 -20.27 -16.52
C ASN A 436 8.60 -20.37 -16.84
N GLU A 437 7.78 -19.41 -16.42
CA GLU A 437 6.36 -19.35 -16.79
C GLU A 437 6.14 -19.28 -18.31
N HIS A 438 6.95 -18.50 -19.03
CA HIS A 438 6.86 -18.41 -20.49
C HIS A 438 7.31 -19.71 -21.16
N GLN A 439 8.33 -20.40 -20.64
CA GLN A 439 8.70 -21.74 -21.12
C GLN A 439 7.58 -22.77 -20.90
N ASP A 440 6.89 -22.74 -19.76
CA ASP A 440 5.78 -23.66 -19.50
C ASP A 440 4.53 -23.32 -20.33
N LYS A 441 4.27 -22.03 -20.59
CA LYS A 441 3.25 -21.58 -21.57
C LYS A 441 3.60 -22.04 -22.99
N ILE A 442 4.87 -22.02 -23.38
CA ILE A 442 5.35 -22.55 -24.68
C ILE A 442 5.13 -24.07 -24.76
N LYS A 443 5.58 -24.85 -23.77
CA LYS A 443 5.36 -26.32 -23.72
C LYS A 443 3.87 -26.68 -23.80
N ALA A 444 3.00 -25.94 -23.10
CA ALA A 444 1.55 -26.13 -23.18
C ALA A 444 1.01 -25.84 -24.59
N GLY A 445 1.55 -24.81 -25.26
CA GLY A 445 1.27 -24.52 -26.67
C GLY A 445 1.76 -25.62 -27.63
N GLU A 446 2.95 -26.18 -27.41
CA GLU A 446 3.49 -27.30 -28.20
C GLU A 446 2.66 -28.59 -28.05
N VAL A 447 2.14 -28.86 -26.84
CA VAL A 447 1.21 -29.98 -26.61
C VAL A 447 -0.10 -29.72 -27.35
N HIS A 448 -0.68 -28.53 -27.22
CA HIS A 448 -1.95 -28.21 -27.90
C HIS A 448 -1.82 -28.16 -29.43
N ALA A 449 -0.67 -27.75 -29.97
CA ALA A 449 -0.37 -27.85 -31.39
C ALA A 449 -0.42 -29.31 -31.88
N LYS A 450 0.17 -30.25 -31.12
CA LYS A 450 0.14 -31.69 -31.43
C LYS A 450 -1.25 -32.31 -31.30
N GLU A 451 -2.06 -31.83 -30.35
CA GLU A 451 -3.48 -32.20 -30.26
C GLU A 451 -4.24 -31.76 -31.53
N LEU A 452 -4.02 -30.52 -32.00
CA LEU A 452 -4.62 -29.99 -33.22
C LEU A 452 -4.11 -30.72 -34.48
N GLU A 453 -2.82 -31.05 -34.57
CA GLU A 453 -2.27 -31.90 -35.65
C GLU A 453 -2.93 -33.29 -35.69
N CYS A 454 -3.17 -33.91 -34.53
CA CYS A 454 -3.88 -35.19 -34.46
C CYS A 454 -5.35 -35.06 -34.93
N VAL A 455 -6.04 -33.99 -34.53
CA VAL A 455 -7.42 -33.71 -34.98
C VAL A 455 -7.47 -33.44 -36.49
N ILE A 456 -6.51 -32.68 -37.04
CA ILE A 456 -6.40 -32.44 -38.49
C ILE A 456 -6.21 -33.77 -39.22
N ALA A 457 -5.25 -34.60 -38.81
CA ALA A 457 -5.00 -35.91 -39.42
C ALA A 457 -6.19 -36.89 -39.30
N GLU A 458 -7.04 -36.76 -38.27
CA GLU A 458 -8.30 -37.49 -38.18
C GLU A 458 -9.36 -36.95 -39.17
N LYS A 459 -9.49 -35.62 -39.30
CA LYS A 459 -10.41 -35.02 -40.27
C LYS A 459 -9.99 -35.29 -41.72
N GLU A 460 -8.70 -35.29 -42.02
CA GLU A 460 -8.16 -35.70 -43.32
C GLU A 460 -8.56 -37.14 -43.66
N LYS A 461 -8.43 -38.09 -42.72
CA LYS A 461 -8.92 -39.48 -42.86
C LYS A 461 -10.45 -39.60 -42.96
N VAL A 462 -11.22 -38.58 -42.58
CA VAL A 462 -12.68 -38.53 -42.83
C VAL A 462 -12.95 -37.99 -44.24
N ILE A 463 -12.24 -36.93 -44.66
CA ILE A 463 -12.31 -36.36 -46.01
C ILE A 463 -11.91 -37.40 -47.07
N GLU A 464 -10.83 -38.15 -46.84
CA GLU A 464 -10.37 -39.22 -47.73
C GLU A 464 -11.43 -40.32 -47.90
N ARG A 465 -12.09 -40.75 -46.82
CA ARG A 465 -13.21 -41.71 -46.88
C ARG A 465 -14.40 -41.13 -47.65
N LEU A 466 -14.83 -39.91 -47.34
CA LEU A 466 -15.94 -39.25 -48.03
C LEU A 466 -15.65 -39.05 -49.52
N ASN A 467 -14.41 -38.70 -49.90
CA ASN A 467 -14.00 -38.63 -51.30
C ASN A 467 -14.03 -40.01 -51.98
N GLY A 468 -13.64 -41.07 -51.28
CA GLY A 468 -13.77 -42.44 -51.75
C GLY A 468 -15.22 -42.86 -51.97
N ASP A 469 -16.14 -42.48 -51.08
CA ASP A 469 -17.57 -42.76 -51.21
C ASP A 469 -18.25 -41.89 -52.30
N ILE A 470 -17.83 -40.64 -52.46
CA ILE A 470 -18.22 -39.79 -53.60
C ILE A 470 -17.77 -40.44 -54.92
N ALA A 471 -16.54 -40.98 -54.99
CA ALA A 471 -16.06 -41.66 -56.19
C ALA A 471 -16.87 -42.93 -56.50
N LYS A 472 -17.21 -43.76 -55.50
CA LYS A 472 -18.14 -44.90 -55.67
C LYS A 472 -19.48 -44.44 -56.22
N ASN A 473 -20.13 -43.47 -55.56
CA ASN A 473 -21.43 -42.95 -55.95
C ASN A 473 -21.41 -42.36 -57.37
N GLN A 474 -20.30 -41.72 -57.79
CA GLN A 474 -20.11 -41.27 -59.17
C GLN A 474 -19.98 -42.43 -60.16
N THR A 475 -19.26 -43.50 -59.82
CA THR A 475 -19.22 -44.71 -60.67
C THR A 475 -20.56 -45.40 -60.78
N GLU A 476 -21.33 -45.50 -59.69
CA GLU A 476 -22.69 -46.04 -59.69
C GLU A 476 -23.65 -45.17 -60.51
N MET A 477 -23.61 -43.84 -60.35
CA MET A 477 -24.37 -42.90 -61.19
C MET A 477 -24.03 -43.04 -62.69
N ASN A 478 -22.76 -43.24 -63.03
CA ASN A 478 -22.33 -43.42 -64.42
C ASN A 478 -22.75 -44.78 -64.98
N ASN A 479 -22.78 -45.84 -64.15
CA ASN A 479 -23.30 -47.14 -64.54
C ASN A 479 -24.83 -47.10 -64.75
N LEU A 480 -25.57 -46.45 -63.83
CA LEU A 480 -27.02 -46.23 -63.96
C LEU A 480 -27.37 -45.38 -65.19
N ARG A 481 -26.56 -44.36 -65.51
CA ARG A 481 -26.70 -43.58 -66.76
C ARG A 481 -26.50 -44.45 -68.00
N LYS A 482 -25.48 -45.31 -68.03
CA LYS A 482 -25.28 -46.26 -69.13
C LYS A 482 -26.45 -47.21 -69.28
N SER A 483 -26.93 -47.83 -68.20
CA SER A 483 -28.12 -48.69 -68.26
C SER A 483 -29.38 -47.94 -68.72
N LEU A 484 -29.51 -46.64 -68.44
CA LEU A 484 -30.57 -45.80 -69.01
C LEU A 484 -30.39 -45.51 -70.50
N GLU A 485 -29.17 -45.23 -70.97
CA GLU A 485 -28.86 -45.09 -72.41
C GLU A 485 -29.09 -46.42 -73.16
N ASP A 486 -28.68 -47.55 -72.57
CA ASP A 486 -28.87 -48.90 -73.13
C ASP A 486 -30.37 -49.24 -73.21
N LEU A 487 -31.15 -49.01 -72.14
CA LEU A 487 -32.61 -49.19 -72.15
C LEU A 487 -33.32 -48.28 -73.18
N GLN A 488 -32.88 -47.03 -73.34
CA GLN A 488 -33.39 -46.14 -74.38
C GLN A 488 -33.00 -46.60 -75.80
N SER A 489 -31.81 -47.19 -75.95
CA SER A 489 -31.27 -47.77 -77.19
C SER A 489 -31.97 -49.08 -77.59
N GLU A 490 -32.48 -49.86 -76.64
CA GLU A 490 -33.33 -51.04 -76.87
C GLU A 490 -34.77 -50.65 -77.21
N PHE A 491 -35.38 -49.70 -76.47
CA PHE A 491 -36.74 -49.20 -76.74
C PHE A 491 -36.91 -48.64 -78.16
N ALA A 492 -35.83 -48.14 -78.77
CA ALA A 492 -35.82 -47.61 -80.12
C ALA A 492 -35.85 -48.67 -81.25
N LYS A 493 -35.68 -49.97 -80.96
CA LYS A 493 -35.29 -50.97 -81.98
C LYS A 493 -36.29 -52.05 -82.34
N HIS A 494 -37.40 -52.24 -81.63
CA HIS A 494 -38.29 -53.39 -81.86
C HIS A 494 -39.74 -53.01 -82.20
N LYS A 495 -40.03 -53.01 -83.52
CA LYS A 495 -41.39 -53.01 -84.07
C LYS A 495 -41.46 -53.73 -85.42
N GLN A 496 -41.61 -55.06 -85.41
CA GLN A 496 -42.55 -55.82 -86.26
C GLN A 496 -42.46 -57.32 -85.96
N VAL A 497 -43.57 -58.03 -86.17
CA VAL A 497 -43.73 -59.48 -85.96
C VAL A 497 -43.91 -60.17 -87.31
N LYS A 498 -43.45 -61.43 -87.43
CA LYS A 498 -44.10 -62.43 -88.29
C LYS A 498 -43.87 -63.84 -87.74
N GLU A 499 -44.79 -64.73 -88.08
CA GLU A 499 -44.98 -66.04 -87.44
C GLU A 499 -44.21 -67.17 -88.14
N GLU A 500 -43.82 -68.21 -87.39
CA GLU A 500 -44.06 -69.58 -87.85
C GLU A 500 -44.28 -70.55 -86.67
N VAL A 501 -44.91 -71.69 -86.97
CA VAL A 501 -45.76 -72.49 -86.06
C VAL A 501 -45.00 -73.28 -84.99
N GLU A 502 -44.77 -72.66 -83.83
CA GLU A 502 -45.12 -73.24 -82.53
C GLU A 502 -46.07 -72.27 -81.81
N ILE A 503 -46.71 -72.68 -80.70
CA ILE A 503 -47.41 -71.72 -79.82
C ILE A 503 -46.33 -71.04 -78.98
N PRO A 504 -45.88 -69.81 -79.30
CA PRO A 504 -44.73 -69.25 -78.64
C PRO A 504 -45.15 -68.69 -77.28
N SER A 505 -44.27 -68.75 -76.29
CA SER A 505 -44.51 -68.18 -74.95
C SER A 505 -44.79 -66.66 -75.00
N THR A 506 -44.42 -65.99 -76.10
CA THR A 506 -44.77 -64.58 -76.37
C THR A 506 -46.26 -64.28 -76.30
N ILE A 507 -47.16 -65.25 -76.57
CA ILE A 507 -48.62 -65.07 -76.53
C ILE A 507 -49.12 -64.65 -75.14
N TYR A 508 -48.40 -64.99 -74.07
CA TYR A 508 -48.75 -64.62 -72.69
C TYR A 508 -47.62 -63.92 -71.92
N GLN A 509 -46.50 -63.58 -72.56
CA GLN A 509 -45.42 -62.77 -71.97
C GLN A 509 -45.82 -61.30 -71.75
N SER A 510 -46.91 -60.82 -72.38
CA SER A 510 -47.49 -59.50 -72.14
C SER A 510 -48.41 -59.44 -70.91
N LEU A 511 -48.58 -60.54 -70.19
CA LEU A 511 -49.33 -60.61 -68.94
C LEU A 511 -48.44 -60.24 -67.74
N PRO A 512 -49.03 -59.86 -66.58
CA PRO A 512 -48.31 -59.66 -65.33
C PRO A 512 -47.35 -60.81 -65.00
N ALA A 513 -46.17 -60.48 -64.47
CA ALA A 513 -45.08 -61.45 -64.25
C ALA A 513 -45.45 -62.64 -63.33
N GLU A 514 -46.49 -62.48 -62.51
CA GLU A 514 -47.05 -63.51 -61.62
C GLU A 514 -47.94 -64.54 -62.34
N LEU A 515 -48.49 -64.17 -63.50
CA LEU A 515 -49.30 -65.04 -64.36
C LEU A 515 -48.42 -65.91 -65.27
N ILE A 516 -47.33 -65.35 -65.81
CA ILE A 516 -46.40 -66.01 -66.74
C ILE A 516 -45.99 -67.43 -66.26
N PRO A 517 -45.42 -67.63 -65.04
CA PRO A 517 -44.99 -68.96 -64.59
C PRO A 517 -46.16 -69.93 -64.36
N LYS A 518 -47.36 -69.42 -64.03
CA LYS A 518 -48.58 -70.25 -63.89
C LYS A 518 -49.07 -70.72 -65.27
N CYS A 519 -48.97 -69.87 -66.28
CA CYS A 519 -49.28 -70.20 -67.67
C CYS A 519 -48.26 -71.19 -68.24
N ASP A 520 -46.96 -70.95 -68.04
CA ASP A 520 -45.88 -71.85 -68.45
C ASP A 520 -46.02 -73.25 -67.85
N ALA A 521 -46.37 -73.36 -66.56
CA ALA A 521 -46.59 -74.68 -65.93
C ALA A 521 -47.71 -75.51 -66.60
N ILE A 522 -48.76 -74.86 -67.09
CA ILE A 522 -49.83 -75.52 -67.88
C ILE A 522 -49.32 -75.84 -69.29
N MET A 523 -48.63 -74.90 -69.94
CA MET A 523 -48.16 -75.04 -71.32
C MET A 523 -47.09 -76.12 -71.47
N GLN A 524 -46.22 -76.30 -70.47
CA GLN A 524 -45.18 -77.33 -70.44
C GLN A 524 -45.71 -78.73 -70.10
N ASN A 525 -46.93 -78.85 -69.52
CA ASN A 525 -47.51 -80.15 -69.14
C ASN A 525 -47.78 -81.02 -70.38
N LYS A 526 -46.98 -82.07 -70.60
CA LYS A 526 -47.06 -82.92 -71.80
C LYS A 526 -48.31 -83.81 -71.89
N LEU A 527 -49.11 -83.92 -70.83
CA LEU A 527 -50.31 -84.77 -70.78
C LEU A 527 -51.60 -84.06 -71.21
N LEU A 528 -51.60 -82.72 -71.26
CA LEU A 528 -52.76 -81.93 -71.69
C LEU A 528 -52.72 -81.67 -73.20
N GLN A 529 -53.85 -81.91 -73.89
CA GLN A 529 -54.01 -81.52 -75.29
C GLN A 529 -54.08 -79.98 -75.42
N ILE A 530 -53.69 -79.46 -76.59
CA ILE A 530 -53.57 -78.02 -76.85
C ILE A 530 -54.84 -77.21 -76.50
N PRO A 531 -56.07 -77.64 -76.86
CA PRO A 531 -57.28 -76.92 -76.47
C PRO A 531 -57.48 -76.87 -74.95
N SER A 532 -57.18 -77.96 -74.24
CA SER A 532 -57.27 -78.04 -72.78
C SER A 532 -56.21 -77.18 -72.08
N LYS A 533 -55.00 -77.05 -72.67
CA LYS A 533 -53.97 -76.11 -72.20
C LYS A 533 -54.47 -74.68 -72.30
N MET A 534 -54.91 -74.27 -73.50
CA MET A 534 -55.46 -72.93 -73.72
C MET A 534 -56.64 -72.62 -72.80
N GLN A 535 -57.59 -73.56 -72.65
CA GLN A 535 -58.74 -73.35 -71.77
C GLN A 535 -58.35 -73.23 -70.28
N ASN A 536 -57.32 -73.95 -69.82
CA ASN A 536 -56.85 -73.83 -68.44
C ASN A 536 -55.97 -72.58 -68.22
N VAL A 537 -55.18 -72.16 -69.22
CA VAL A 537 -54.46 -70.87 -69.22
C VAL A 537 -55.47 -69.72 -69.15
N ILE A 538 -56.49 -69.71 -70.02
CA ILE A 538 -57.56 -68.70 -70.02
C ILE A 538 -58.28 -68.67 -68.66
N LYS A 539 -58.57 -69.81 -68.03
CA LYS A 539 -59.15 -69.86 -66.68
C LYS A 539 -58.24 -69.27 -65.60
N ILE A 540 -56.93 -69.49 -65.65
CA ILE A 540 -55.98 -68.88 -64.70
C ILE A 540 -55.88 -67.37 -64.92
N ILE A 541 -55.87 -66.91 -66.19
CA ILE A 541 -55.87 -65.49 -66.54
C ILE A 541 -57.16 -64.82 -66.06
N GLN A 542 -58.32 -65.45 -66.32
CA GLN A 542 -59.62 -64.99 -65.87
C GLN A 542 -59.68 -64.90 -64.34
N ALA A 543 -59.31 -65.95 -63.61
CA ALA A 543 -59.30 -65.94 -62.15
C ALA A 543 -58.39 -64.85 -61.58
N TYR A 544 -57.18 -64.66 -62.15
CA TYR A 544 -56.27 -63.59 -61.74
C TYR A 544 -56.87 -62.21 -61.96
N TYR A 545 -57.48 -61.93 -63.12
CA TYR A 545 -58.09 -60.63 -63.38
C TYR A 545 -59.41 -60.42 -62.62
N GLU A 546 -60.16 -61.47 -62.32
CA GLU A 546 -61.33 -61.40 -61.42
C GLU A 546 -60.92 -61.11 -59.97
N ASP A 547 -59.84 -61.73 -59.48
CA ASP A 547 -59.28 -61.47 -58.15
C ASP A 547 -58.65 -60.06 -58.09
N PHE A 548 -57.83 -59.67 -59.08
CA PHE A 548 -57.25 -58.32 -59.18
C PHE A 548 -58.33 -57.24 -59.30
N THR A 549 -59.41 -57.47 -60.05
CA THR A 549 -60.53 -56.51 -60.14
C THR A 549 -61.27 -56.44 -58.81
N ARG A 550 -61.44 -57.56 -58.10
CA ARG A 550 -62.09 -57.58 -56.77
C ARG A 550 -61.23 -56.87 -55.72
N GLU A 551 -59.91 -57.05 -55.75
CA GLU A 551 -58.96 -56.40 -54.85
C GLU A 551 -58.85 -54.90 -55.15
N SER A 552 -58.77 -54.51 -56.44
CA SER A 552 -58.77 -53.11 -56.86
C SER A 552 -60.11 -52.41 -56.58
N LEU A 553 -61.26 -53.10 -56.69
CA LEU A 553 -62.55 -52.57 -56.27
C LEU A 553 -62.59 -52.39 -54.75
N LYS A 554 -62.14 -53.37 -53.96
CA LYS A 554 -62.08 -53.28 -52.49
C LYS A 554 -61.15 -52.17 -52.01
N ASP A 555 -59.97 -52.00 -52.60
CA ASP A 555 -59.05 -50.89 -52.33
C ASP A 555 -59.67 -49.53 -52.69
N ASN A 556 -60.46 -49.47 -53.76
CA ASN A 556 -61.18 -48.24 -54.14
C ASN A 556 -62.41 -47.98 -53.23
N GLU A 557 -63.11 -49.02 -52.76
CA GLU A 557 -64.17 -48.92 -51.75
C GLU A 557 -63.62 -48.47 -50.39
N GLU A 558 -62.46 -49.00 -49.98
CA GLU A 558 -61.75 -48.57 -48.77
C GLU A 558 -61.29 -47.11 -48.87
N LYS A 559 -60.76 -46.69 -50.03
CA LYS A 559 -60.42 -45.27 -50.31
C LYS A 559 -61.65 -44.36 -50.37
N LEU A 560 -62.78 -44.82 -50.90
CA LEU A 560 -64.03 -44.06 -50.86
C LEU A 560 -64.58 -43.94 -49.44
N ALA A 561 -64.49 -45.01 -48.63
CA ALA A 561 -64.88 -44.99 -47.22
C ALA A 561 -63.95 -44.10 -46.37
N ASP A 562 -62.64 -44.07 -46.65
CA ASP A 562 -61.70 -43.18 -45.96
C ASP A 562 -61.86 -41.72 -46.42
N ASN A 563 -62.15 -41.47 -47.70
CA ASN A 563 -62.54 -40.14 -48.18
C ASN A 563 -63.85 -39.66 -47.54
N ALA A 564 -64.83 -40.56 -47.32
CA ALA A 564 -66.05 -40.22 -46.59
C ALA A 564 -65.76 -39.87 -45.11
N LYS A 565 -64.99 -40.70 -44.39
CA LYS A 565 -64.54 -40.40 -43.01
C LYS A 565 -63.77 -39.09 -42.94
N LEU A 566 -62.94 -38.78 -43.94
CA LEU A 566 -62.20 -37.53 -44.03
C LEU A 566 -63.15 -36.33 -44.26
N PHE A 567 -64.15 -36.48 -45.13
CA PHE A 567 -65.18 -35.46 -45.35
C PHE A 567 -66.05 -35.23 -44.10
N ASP A 568 -66.45 -36.28 -43.39
CA ASP A 568 -67.15 -36.21 -42.11
C ASP A 568 -66.29 -35.53 -41.04
N SER A 569 -64.99 -35.86 -40.98
CA SER A 569 -64.02 -35.25 -40.05
C SER A 569 -63.79 -33.77 -40.35
N ILE A 570 -63.70 -33.39 -41.63
CA ILE A 570 -63.59 -31.99 -42.06
C ILE A 570 -64.89 -31.25 -41.73
N SER A 571 -66.05 -31.83 -42.02
CA SER A 571 -67.36 -31.22 -41.72
C SER A 571 -67.57 -31.02 -40.23
N THR A 572 -67.16 -32.00 -39.41
CA THR A 572 -67.18 -31.90 -37.94
C THR A 572 -66.22 -30.81 -37.47
N PHE A 573 -64.97 -30.79 -37.94
CA PHE A 573 -63.99 -29.76 -37.60
C PHE A 573 -64.45 -28.35 -37.98
N ILE A 574 -65.08 -28.17 -39.14
CA ILE A 574 -65.61 -26.89 -39.61
C ILE A 574 -66.81 -26.45 -38.74
N THR A 575 -67.65 -27.39 -38.33
CA THR A 575 -68.77 -27.13 -37.40
C THR A 575 -68.26 -26.76 -36.00
N ASP A 576 -67.32 -27.51 -35.44
CA ASP A 576 -66.71 -27.22 -34.13
C ASP A 576 -65.95 -25.88 -34.15
N LEU A 577 -65.28 -25.56 -35.26
CA LEU A 577 -64.55 -24.31 -35.45
C LEU A 577 -65.51 -23.11 -35.58
N SER A 578 -66.64 -23.25 -36.27
CA SER A 578 -67.67 -22.21 -36.37
C SER A 578 -68.37 -21.98 -35.02
N ILE A 579 -68.73 -23.03 -34.28
CA ILE A 579 -69.21 -22.90 -32.89
C ILE A 579 -68.16 -22.15 -32.04
N SER A 580 -66.87 -22.49 -32.20
CA SER A 580 -65.77 -21.88 -31.42
C SER A 580 -65.40 -20.44 -31.82
N THR A 581 -65.83 -19.95 -33.00
CA THR A 581 -65.42 -18.63 -33.53
C THR A 581 -66.58 -17.67 -33.80
N THR A 582 -67.79 -18.18 -34.00
CA THR A 582 -69.00 -17.40 -34.33
C THR A 582 -70.24 -17.82 -33.51
N GLU A 583 -70.07 -18.64 -32.47
CA GLU A 583 -71.09 -19.22 -31.55
C GLU A 583 -72.22 -20.06 -32.20
N ASN A 584 -72.42 -19.92 -33.50
CA ASN A 584 -73.41 -20.65 -34.29
C ASN A 584 -72.70 -21.76 -35.10
N PRO A 585 -73.26 -22.98 -35.15
CA PRO A 585 -72.76 -24.03 -36.03
C PRO A 585 -73.05 -23.67 -37.50
N ILE A 586 -72.01 -23.71 -38.33
CA ILE A 586 -72.08 -23.56 -39.78
C ILE A 586 -71.52 -24.85 -40.38
N THR A 587 -72.31 -25.50 -41.24
CA THR A 587 -71.93 -26.73 -41.93
C THR A 587 -70.95 -26.45 -43.08
N LEU A 588 -70.30 -27.51 -43.59
CA LEU A 588 -69.33 -27.38 -44.67
C LEU A 588 -69.95 -26.81 -45.97
N ASP A 589 -71.21 -27.14 -46.28
CA ASP A 589 -71.90 -26.62 -47.46
C ASP A 589 -72.30 -25.14 -47.29
N GLU A 590 -72.76 -24.74 -46.10
CA GLU A 590 -73.08 -23.34 -45.77
C GLU A 590 -71.83 -22.44 -45.85
N LEU A 591 -70.67 -22.95 -45.46
CA LEU A 591 -69.38 -22.25 -45.58
C LEU A 591 -68.98 -21.92 -47.04
N PHE A 592 -69.54 -22.60 -48.04
CA PHE A 592 -69.29 -22.28 -49.45
C PHE A 592 -70.34 -21.35 -50.08
N VAL A 593 -71.40 -21.01 -49.36
CA VAL A 593 -72.56 -20.26 -49.89
C VAL A 593 -72.76 -18.90 -49.20
N ASP A 594 -72.40 -18.77 -47.92
CA ASP A 594 -72.82 -17.65 -47.07
C ASP A 594 -71.67 -16.66 -46.72
N GLU A 595 -72.00 -15.38 -46.54
CA GLU A 595 -71.01 -14.32 -46.21
C GLU A 595 -70.30 -14.57 -44.87
N ASN A 596 -70.91 -15.38 -44.00
CA ASN A 596 -70.33 -15.82 -42.73
C ASN A 596 -69.00 -16.60 -42.89
N ALA A 597 -68.70 -17.14 -44.08
CA ALA A 597 -67.41 -17.73 -44.37
C ALA A 597 -66.25 -16.73 -44.24
N GLU A 598 -66.45 -15.47 -44.63
CA GLU A 598 -65.43 -14.43 -44.50
C GLU A 598 -65.18 -14.07 -43.01
N ASN A 599 -66.23 -14.11 -42.17
CA ASN A 599 -66.10 -13.93 -40.72
C ASN A 599 -65.25 -15.05 -40.09
N ILE A 600 -65.50 -16.31 -40.42
CA ILE A 600 -64.70 -17.45 -39.96
C ILE A 600 -63.25 -17.33 -40.44
N ILE A 601 -63.01 -17.02 -41.72
CA ILE A 601 -61.67 -16.85 -42.29
C ILE A 601 -60.92 -15.70 -41.59
N ASN A 602 -61.58 -14.59 -41.28
CA ASN A 602 -61.00 -13.48 -40.53
C ASN A 602 -60.70 -13.84 -39.07
N CYS A 603 -61.57 -14.60 -38.39
CA CYS A 603 -61.29 -15.15 -37.07
C CYS A 603 -60.08 -16.12 -37.09
N ILE A 604 -59.99 -17.02 -38.06
CA ILE A 604 -58.84 -17.93 -38.23
C ILE A 604 -57.54 -17.13 -38.46
N ASN A 605 -57.57 -16.10 -39.30
CA ASN A 605 -56.41 -15.25 -39.55
C ASN A 605 -56.01 -14.44 -38.29
N CYS A 606 -56.99 -13.99 -37.50
CA CYS A 606 -56.74 -13.33 -36.22
C CYS A 606 -56.12 -14.29 -35.19
N LEU A 607 -56.68 -15.49 -35.01
CA LEU A 607 -56.15 -16.54 -34.14
C LEU A 607 -54.74 -16.97 -34.57
N LYS A 608 -54.50 -17.15 -35.88
CA LYS A 608 -53.17 -17.47 -36.42
C LYS A 608 -52.15 -16.37 -36.15
N LYS A 609 -52.57 -15.10 -36.22
CA LYS A 609 -51.73 -13.95 -35.81
C LYS A 609 -51.44 -13.99 -34.30
N GLN A 610 -52.46 -14.19 -33.46
CA GLN A 610 -52.30 -14.27 -32.00
C GLN A 610 -51.43 -15.46 -31.56
N ILE A 611 -51.55 -16.62 -32.21
CA ILE A 611 -50.71 -17.80 -31.98
C ILE A 611 -49.26 -17.50 -32.37
N ASN A 612 -49.02 -16.81 -33.49
CA ASN A 612 -47.66 -16.39 -33.86
C ASN A 612 -47.08 -15.36 -32.88
N GLU A 613 -47.89 -14.39 -32.41
CA GLU A 613 -47.48 -13.41 -31.40
C GLU A 613 -47.18 -14.09 -30.05
N ALA A 614 -48.01 -15.05 -29.63
CA ALA A 614 -47.80 -15.86 -28.44
C ALA A 614 -46.56 -16.77 -28.55
N ASN A 615 -46.31 -17.37 -29.72
CA ASN A 615 -45.11 -18.16 -29.97
C ASN A 615 -43.84 -17.30 -29.91
N ILE A 616 -43.85 -16.09 -30.52
CA ILE A 616 -42.73 -15.14 -30.43
C ILE A 616 -42.49 -14.70 -28.99
N VAL A 617 -43.54 -14.47 -28.20
CA VAL A 617 -43.42 -14.18 -26.76
C VAL A 617 -42.89 -15.39 -25.99
N ASN A 618 -43.31 -16.60 -26.32
CA ASN A 618 -42.86 -17.83 -25.68
C ASN A 618 -41.39 -18.15 -26.00
N GLU A 619 -40.95 -17.97 -27.25
CA GLU A 619 -39.53 -18.04 -27.66
C GLU A 619 -38.69 -16.97 -26.94
N ALA A 620 -39.20 -15.74 -26.82
CA ALA A 620 -38.53 -14.67 -26.08
C ALA A 620 -38.42 -14.98 -24.58
N LEU A 621 -39.46 -15.55 -23.97
CA LEU A 621 -39.47 -15.99 -22.57
C LEU A 621 -38.56 -17.20 -22.35
N ALA A 622 -38.56 -18.20 -23.24
CA ALA A 622 -37.63 -19.32 -23.20
C ALA A 622 -36.18 -18.84 -23.32
N SER A 623 -35.89 -17.93 -24.25
CA SER A 623 -34.56 -17.33 -24.39
C SER A 623 -34.15 -16.46 -23.19
N GLN A 624 -35.10 -15.91 -22.42
CA GLN A 624 -34.81 -15.26 -21.14
C GLN A 624 -34.61 -16.27 -20.01
N LEU A 625 -35.38 -17.37 -19.99
CA LEU A 625 -35.28 -18.46 -19.03
C LEU A 625 -33.92 -19.17 -19.16
N ASP A 626 -33.47 -19.49 -20.37
CA ASP A 626 -32.17 -20.13 -20.59
C ASP A 626 -31.01 -19.20 -20.22
N LYS A 627 -31.10 -17.90 -20.52
CA LYS A 627 -30.16 -16.89 -20.00
C LYS A 627 -30.15 -16.84 -18.47
N PHE A 628 -31.29 -17.07 -17.82
CA PHE A 628 -31.41 -17.12 -16.36
C PHE A 628 -30.80 -18.42 -15.79
N LYS A 629 -31.01 -19.57 -16.44
CA LYS A 629 -30.32 -20.84 -16.14
C LYS A 629 -28.80 -20.67 -16.23
N ASP A 630 -28.30 -20.14 -17.34
CA ASP A 630 -26.87 -19.90 -17.59
C ASP A 630 -26.26 -18.95 -16.55
N THR A 631 -26.97 -17.88 -16.20
CA THR A 631 -26.49 -16.87 -15.24
C THR A 631 -26.40 -17.41 -13.81
N LEU A 632 -27.28 -18.34 -13.43
CA LEU A 632 -27.37 -18.88 -12.07
C LEU A 632 -26.82 -20.32 -11.94
N GLY A 633 -26.41 -20.95 -13.04
CA GLY A 633 -25.81 -22.28 -13.08
C GLY A 633 -26.79 -23.43 -12.87
N PHE A 634 -28.08 -23.25 -13.19
CA PHE A 634 -29.08 -24.31 -13.04
C PHE A 634 -29.08 -25.28 -14.23
N THR A 635 -28.91 -26.57 -13.93
CA THR A 635 -29.18 -27.66 -14.89
C THR A 635 -30.68 -27.90 -15.03
N ASP A 636 -31.12 -28.45 -16.17
CA ASP A 636 -32.54 -28.57 -16.51
C ASP A 636 -33.38 -29.28 -15.43
N GLY A 637 -34.45 -28.60 -15.03
CA GLY A 637 -35.39 -28.98 -13.99
C GLY A 637 -36.60 -28.05 -14.00
N ASP A 638 -37.60 -28.35 -13.17
CA ASP A 638 -38.81 -27.53 -13.05
C ASP A 638 -38.48 -26.12 -12.54
N VAL A 639 -38.98 -25.09 -13.23
CA VAL A 639 -38.84 -23.68 -12.87
C VAL A 639 -39.35 -23.42 -11.44
N THR A 640 -40.36 -24.15 -10.99
CA THR A 640 -40.89 -24.10 -9.62
C THR A 640 -39.82 -24.52 -8.60
N GLN A 641 -39.04 -25.55 -8.90
CA GLN A 641 -37.93 -26.01 -8.06
C GLN A 641 -36.74 -25.06 -8.12
N MET A 642 -36.45 -24.47 -9.29
CA MET A 642 -35.43 -23.42 -9.41
C MET A 642 -35.77 -22.19 -8.56
N ILE A 643 -37.04 -21.74 -8.56
CA ILE A 643 -37.50 -20.61 -7.74
C ILE A 643 -37.34 -20.92 -6.24
N GLU A 644 -37.71 -22.11 -5.79
CA GLU A 644 -37.54 -22.50 -4.39
C GLU A 644 -36.06 -22.64 -4.00
N GLY A 645 -35.22 -23.15 -4.90
CA GLY A 645 -33.76 -23.15 -4.74
C GLY A 645 -33.15 -21.75 -4.65
N VAL A 646 -33.63 -20.79 -5.45
CA VAL A 646 -33.23 -19.37 -5.36
C VAL A 646 -33.64 -18.77 -4.02
N LYS A 647 -34.87 -19.02 -3.54
CA LYS A 647 -35.29 -18.57 -2.19
C LYS A 647 -34.39 -19.14 -1.12
N GLN A 648 -34.16 -20.46 -1.12
CA GLN A 648 -33.35 -21.13 -0.10
C GLN A 648 -31.89 -20.65 -0.12
N ALA A 649 -31.33 -20.40 -1.31
CA ALA A 649 -30.01 -19.78 -1.46
C ALA A 649 -29.98 -18.32 -0.94
N PHE A 650 -31.05 -17.55 -1.17
CA PHE A 650 -31.18 -16.17 -0.68
C PHE A 650 -31.35 -16.11 0.84
N ASP A 651 -32.15 -17.01 1.44
CA ASP A 651 -32.31 -17.14 2.88
C ASP A 651 -31.00 -17.58 3.56
N ASN A 652 -30.29 -18.57 2.99
CA ASN A 652 -28.96 -18.98 3.46
C ASN A 652 -27.95 -17.81 3.39
N THR A 653 -27.93 -17.07 2.28
CA THR A 653 -27.09 -15.87 2.11
C THR A 653 -27.46 -14.77 3.11
N THR A 654 -28.75 -14.63 3.42
CA THR A 654 -29.27 -13.66 4.39
C THR A 654 -28.88 -14.04 5.82
N GLN A 655 -28.96 -15.32 6.19
CA GLN A 655 -28.46 -15.84 7.47
C GLN A 655 -26.94 -15.67 7.59
N GLU A 656 -26.17 -15.97 6.54
CA GLU A 656 -24.73 -15.70 6.49
C GLU A 656 -24.43 -14.20 6.67
N MET A 657 -25.17 -13.31 6.02
CA MET A 657 -25.03 -11.86 6.18
C MET A 657 -25.35 -11.39 7.61
N GLN A 658 -26.39 -11.95 8.24
CA GLN A 658 -26.72 -11.67 9.64
C GLN A 658 -25.62 -12.15 10.60
N HIS A 659 -25.10 -13.37 10.41
CA HIS A 659 -24.02 -13.92 11.22
C HIS A 659 -22.69 -13.14 11.03
N LYS A 660 -22.35 -12.76 9.79
CA LYS A 660 -21.20 -11.87 9.49
C LYS A 660 -21.39 -10.49 10.14
N SER A 661 -22.61 -9.94 10.15
CA SER A 661 -22.94 -8.67 10.80
C SER A 661 -22.84 -8.75 12.33
N GLN A 662 -23.27 -9.86 12.95
CA GLN A 662 -23.09 -10.12 14.38
C GLN A 662 -21.60 -10.22 14.73
N LYS A 663 -20.84 -11.06 14.02
CA LYS A 663 -19.39 -11.22 14.21
C LYS A 663 -18.62 -9.91 14.01
N TYR A 664 -19.06 -9.04 13.09
CA TYR A 664 -18.48 -7.70 12.91
C TYR A 664 -18.80 -6.75 14.09
N LYS A 665 -20.01 -6.81 14.66
CA LYS A 665 -20.36 -6.06 15.89
C LYS A 665 -19.54 -6.52 17.09
N GLU A 666 -19.32 -7.83 17.23
CA GLU A 666 -18.45 -8.41 18.26
C GLU A 666 -16.99 -7.98 18.08
N LEU A 667 -16.44 -8.14 16.87
CA LEU A 667 -15.06 -7.73 16.55
C LEU A 667 -14.85 -6.22 16.76
N LYS A 668 -15.85 -5.39 16.44
CA LYS A 668 -15.83 -3.95 16.74
C LYS A 668 -15.86 -3.68 18.24
N ARG A 669 -16.59 -4.48 19.04
CA ARG A 669 -16.63 -4.37 20.50
C ARG A 669 -15.30 -4.79 21.14
N THR A 670 -14.67 -5.87 20.68
CA THR A 670 -13.34 -6.29 21.17
C THR A 670 -12.25 -5.30 20.76
N TYR A 671 -12.30 -4.76 19.52
CA TYR A 671 -11.39 -3.72 19.08
C TYR A 671 -11.49 -2.44 19.93
N LEU A 672 -12.71 -1.98 20.25
CA LEU A 672 -12.91 -0.82 21.13
C LEU A 672 -12.45 -1.08 22.57
N LEU A 673 -12.57 -2.32 23.06
CA LEU A 673 -12.05 -2.71 24.38
C LEU A 673 -10.51 -2.69 24.40
N GLN A 674 -9.87 -3.34 23.41
CA GLN A 674 -8.42 -3.33 23.24
C GLN A 674 -7.87 -1.91 23.03
N GLN A 675 -8.57 -1.06 22.26
CA GLN A 675 -8.19 0.34 22.09
C GLN A 675 -8.20 1.10 23.43
N LYS A 676 -9.18 0.80 24.30
CA LYS A 676 -9.20 1.37 25.66
C LYS A 676 -8.05 0.83 26.51
N GLU A 677 -7.83 -0.49 26.53
CA GLU A 677 -6.72 -1.13 27.27
C GLU A 677 -5.35 -0.58 26.83
N HIS A 678 -5.16 -0.33 25.53
CA HIS A 678 -3.96 0.32 25.02
C HIS A 678 -3.83 1.79 25.47
N VAL A 679 -4.92 2.56 25.54
CA VAL A 679 -4.90 3.94 26.06
C VAL A 679 -4.60 3.95 27.56
N ASP A 680 -5.26 3.10 28.34
CA ASP A 680 -5.04 2.97 29.78
C ASP A 680 -3.58 2.56 30.06
N LYS A 681 -3.03 1.60 29.31
CA LYS A 681 -1.62 1.18 29.40
C LYS A 681 -0.61 2.22 28.89
N ILE A 682 -0.97 3.05 27.90
CA ILE A 682 -0.15 4.20 27.48
C ILE A 682 -0.10 5.25 28.60
N ASN A 683 -1.16 5.42 29.38
CA ASN A 683 -1.17 6.34 30.51
C ASN A 683 -0.38 5.77 31.71
N GLU A 684 -0.44 4.47 31.95
CA GLU A 684 0.42 3.75 32.91
C GLU A 684 1.92 3.93 32.53
N MET A 685 2.31 3.62 31.29
CA MET A 685 3.69 3.78 30.82
C MET A 685 4.18 5.24 30.83
N LYS A 686 3.29 6.24 30.71
CA LYS A 686 3.65 7.65 30.92
C LYS A 686 3.94 7.95 32.38
N LEU A 687 3.14 7.41 33.31
CA LEU A 687 3.36 7.58 34.74
C LEU A 687 4.69 6.94 35.17
N ASP A 688 4.97 5.71 34.70
CA ASP A 688 6.25 5.03 34.88
C ASP A 688 7.42 5.88 34.34
N ASN A 689 7.28 6.42 33.12
CA ASN A 689 8.31 7.25 32.50
C ASN A 689 8.52 8.60 33.21
N ASP A 690 7.45 9.25 33.69
CA ASP A 690 7.52 10.46 34.51
C ASP A 690 8.13 10.20 35.89
N GLN A 691 8.05 8.97 36.42
CA GLN A 691 8.76 8.54 37.62
C GLN A 691 10.25 8.29 37.32
N VAL A 692 10.58 7.52 36.28
CA VAL A 692 11.97 7.27 35.85
C VAL A 692 12.69 8.57 35.51
N LEU A 693 12.00 9.58 34.96
CA LEU A 693 12.57 10.92 34.72
C LEU A 693 12.88 11.68 36.02
N LYS A 694 12.11 11.47 37.11
CA LYS A 694 12.43 12.03 38.44
C LYS A 694 13.63 11.31 39.07
N GLU A 695 13.59 9.98 39.10
CA GLU A 695 14.69 9.14 39.61
C GLU A 695 16.00 9.44 38.86
N LYS A 696 15.93 9.63 37.53
CA LYS A 696 17.07 10.11 36.73
C LYS A 696 17.55 11.50 37.15
N ALA A 697 16.65 12.46 37.36
CA ALA A 697 17.02 13.82 37.76
C ALA A 697 17.62 13.87 39.18
N GLU A 698 17.17 12.99 40.07
CA GLU A 698 17.73 12.79 41.41
C GLU A 698 19.13 12.16 41.33
N LEU A 699 19.32 11.10 40.54
CA LEU A 699 20.63 10.50 40.30
C LEU A 699 21.61 11.43 39.55
N GLU A 700 21.15 12.25 38.60
CA GLU A 700 21.97 13.27 37.93
C GLU A 700 22.42 14.37 38.90
N LYS A 701 21.61 14.66 39.93
CA LYS A 701 21.96 15.56 41.03
C LYS A 701 22.95 14.91 42.00
N GLU A 702 22.71 13.68 42.46
CA GLU A 702 23.66 12.97 43.34
C GLU A 702 25.03 12.81 42.68
N LEU A 703 25.05 12.48 41.38
CA LEU A 703 26.27 12.41 40.57
C LEU A 703 26.94 13.79 40.39
N HIS A 704 26.21 14.89 40.49
CA HIS A 704 26.78 16.25 40.50
C HIS A 704 27.39 16.57 41.87
N ASP A 705 26.66 16.30 42.95
CA ASP A 705 27.09 16.53 44.33
C ASP A 705 28.33 15.66 44.68
N GLU A 706 28.40 14.41 44.21
CA GLU A 706 29.59 13.55 44.33
C GLU A 706 30.78 14.08 43.49
N LYS A 707 30.53 14.65 42.30
CA LYS A 707 31.58 15.29 41.49
C LYS A 707 32.12 16.56 42.16
N GLU A 708 31.29 17.36 42.79
CA GLU A 708 31.72 18.51 43.60
C GLU A 708 32.56 18.05 44.80
N ALA A 709 32.08 17.07 45.57
CA ALA A 709 32.84 16.48 46.67
C ALA A 709 34.20 15.92 46.20
N LYS A 710 34.24 15.22 45.07
CA LYS A 710 35.48 14.68 44.47
C LYS A 710 36.44 15.75 43.96
N LYS A 711 35.95 16.93 43.54
CA LYS A 711 36.81 18.11 43.26
C LYS A 711 37.41 18.66 44.54
N GLN A 712 36.58 18.85 45.58
CA GLN A 712 37.00 19.38 46.87
C GLN A 712 38.03 18.46 47.54
N LEU A 713 37.79 17.15 47.56
CA LEU A 713 38.71 16.14 48.09
C LEU A 713 40.03 16.08 47.27
N ASN A 714 39.99 16.32 45.96
CA ASN A 714 41.21 16.51 45.15
C ASN A 714 41.99 17.79 45.51
N ILE A 715 41.29 18.89 45.81
CA ILE A 715 41.91 20.14 46.27
C ILE A 715 42.55 19.94 47.65
N GLU A 716 41.89 19.21 48.55
CA GLU A 716 42.44 18.82 49.86
C GLU A 716 43.64 17.88 49.70
N CYS A 717 43.58 16.84 48.86
CA CYS A 717 44.73 15.98 48.57
C CYS A 717 45.92 16.77 48.00
N LYS A 718 45.71 17.73 47.09
CA LYS A 718 46.78 18.63 46.60
C LYS A 718 47.31 19.54 47.71
N THR A 719 46.44 20.04 48.58
CA THR A 719 46.84 20.88 49.73
C THR A 719 47.63 20.08 50.76
N LEU A 720 47.28 18.82 50.99
CA LEU A 720 47.99 17.88 51.84
C LEU A 720 49.33 17.46 51.21
N GLN A 721 49.39 17.16 49.90
CA GLN A 721 50.66 16.92 49.19
C GLN A 721 51.60 18.13 49.27
N ASN A 722 51.08 19.35 49.14
CA ASN A 722 51.88 20.56 49.30
C ASN A 722 52.36 20.77 50.75
N LYS A 723 51.54 20.40 51.75
CA LYS A 723 51.97 20.37 53.17
C LYS A 723 53.02 19.28 53.44
N VAL A 724 52.87 18.09 52.85
CA VAL A 724 53.85 17.00 52.94
C VAL A 724 55.18 17.46 52.34
N LYS A 725 55.19 18.07 51.15
CA LYS A 725 56.41 18.67 50.57
C LYS A 725 57.02 19.78 51.43
N LEU A 726 56.20 20.60 52.08
CA LEU A 726 56.69 21.62 53.02
C LEU A 726 57.33 20.99 54.27
N LEU A 727 56.78 19.87 54.74
CA LEU A 727 57.31 19.08 55.85
C LEU A 727 58.55 18.25 55.45
N GLU A 728 58.61 17.74 54.22
CA GLU A 728 59.80 17.08 53.66
C GLU A 728 60.97 18.07 53.58
N ASN A 729 60.73 19.27 53.05
CA ASN A 729 61.73 20.34 53.00
C ASN A 729 62.19 20.76 54.41
N THR A 730 61.27 20.95 55.37
CA THR A 730 61.66 21.32 56.75
C THR A 730 62.33 20.18 57.51
N LEU A 731 62.01 18.91 57.22
CA LEU A 731 62.74 17.75 57.72
C LEU A 731 64.15 17.65 57.12
N GLU A 732 64.35 18.14 55.89
CA GLU A 732 65.65 18.21 55.23
C GLU A 732 66.51 19.36 55.80
N ASP A 733 65.92 20.52 56.05
CA ASP A 733 66.53 21.62 56.82
C ASP A 733 66.89 21.19 58.26
N GLU A 734 66.01 20.45 58.96
CA GLU A 734 66.30 19.91 60.29
C GLU A 734 67.42 18.88 60.29
N LYS A 735 67.50 18.02 59.25
CA LYS A 735 68.64 17.10 59.08
C LYS A 735 69.95 17.87 58.87
N LEU A 736 69.95 18.91 58.04
CA LEU A 736 71.12 19.75 57.80
C LEU A 736 71.56 20.47 59.08
N ASN A 737 70.59 20.99 59.86
CA ASN A 737 70.86 21.65 61.13
C ASN A 737 71.41 20.66 62.19
N LYS A 738 70.85 19.45 62.27
CA LYS A 738 71.36 18.37 63.13
C LYS A 738 72.80 17.97 62.75
N GLN A 739 73.11 17.87 61.46
CA GLN A 739 74.46 17.56 60.98
C GLN A 739 75.51 18.64 61.27
N ASN A 740 75.07 19.85 61.64
CA ASN A 740 75.93 20.92 62.12
C ASN A 740 76.12 20.86 63.64
N LEU A 741 75.05 20.65 64.43
CA LEU A 741 75.18 20.46 65.89
C LEU A 741 76.04 19.24 66.28
N GLU A 742 75.95 18.13 65.54
CA GLU A 742 76.78 16.95 65.81
C GLU A 742 78.29 17.22 65.59
N LYS A 743 78.66 18.24 64.80
CA LYS A 743 80.07 18.65 64.59
C LYS A 743 80.60 19.64 65.64
N GLU A 744 79.72 20.42 66.29
CA GLU A 744 80.15 21.31 67.38
C GLU A 744 80.35 20.54 68.70
N LEU A 745 79.52 19.53 68.96
CA LEU A 745 79.63 18.71 70.18
C LEU A 745 80.94 17.92 70.23
N GLU A 746 81.39 17.36 69.10
CA GLU A 746 82.60 16.52 69.02
C GLU A 746 83.92 17.31 69.14
N LYS A 747 83.85 18.64 69.09
CA LYS A 747 84.97 19.56 69.29
C LYS A 747 85.11 19.93 70.77
N SER A 748 84.02 20.36 71.41
CA SER A 748 84.03 20.81 72.81
C SER A 748 84.47 19.73 73.80
N THR A 749 84.20 18.44 73.52
CA THR A 749 84.61 17.32 74.38
C THR A 749 86.11 16.99 74.36
N LYS A 750 86.90 17.55 73.44
CA LYS A 750 88.36 17.30 73.36
C LYS A 750 89.18 18.38 74.10
N GLU A 751 88.67 19.60 74.18
CA GLU A 751 89.40 20.77 74.70
C GLU A 751 89.41 20.85 76.25
N MET A 752 88.63 20.03 76.95
CA MET A 752 88.60 19.97 78.44
C MET A 752 89.52 18.89 79.05
N GLN A 753 90.20 18.06 78.26
CA GLN A 753 90.89 16.86 78.75
C GLN A 753 92.41 17.03 78.98
N GLU A 754 93.03 18.10 78.45
CA GLU A 754 94.50 18.26 78.43
C GLU A 754 95.08 19.08 79.61
N GLU A 755 94.26 19.84 80.35
CA GLU A 755 94.74 20.73 81.43
C GLU A 755 94.95 20.00 82.77
N ALA A 756 94.32 18.84 82.98
CA ALA A 756 94.39 18.09 84.25
C ALA A 756 95.72 17.32 84.47
N GLN A 757 96.59 17.25 83.46
CA GLN A 757 97.67 16.24 83.40
C GLN A 757 99.05 16.74 83.91
N LYS A 758 99.16 17.97 84.43
CA LYS A 758 100.46 18.64 84.75
C LYS A 758 100.88 18.66 86.23
N VAL A 759 100.14 18.02 87.15
CA VAL A 759 100.34 18.25 88.61
C VAL A 759 100.77 16.99 89.41
N PHE A 760 100.52 15.77 88.94
CA PHE A 760 100.61 14.57 89.80
C PHE A 760 101.86 13.68 89.66
N GLU A 761 102.82 14.01 88.79
CA GLU A 761 104.08 13.25 88.69
C GLU A 761 105.01 13.42 89.92
N ALA A 762 104.75 14.40 90.79
CA ALA A 762 105.59 14.70 91.96
C ALA A 762 105.37 13.78 93.19
N GLN A 763 104.34 12.92 93.22
CA GLN A 763 103.95 12.15 94.41
C GLN A 763 104.15 10.63 94.32
N ILE A 764 105.02 10.16 93.42
CA ILE A 764 105.38 8.74 93.26
C ILE A 764 105.95 8.11 94.56
N ASN A 765 106.50 8.91 95.48
CA ASN A 765 107.18 8.43 96.69
C ASN A 765 106.27 8.03 97.88
N GLN A 766 104.94 8.04 97.75
CA GLN A 766 104.01 7.52 98.79
C GLN A 766 103.34 6.17 98.43
N LEU A 767 103.74 5.54 97.32
CA LEU A 767 103.12 4.31 96.79
C LEU A 767 103.27 3.03 97.65
N SER A 768 104.02 3.07 98.75
CA SER A 768 104.33 1.88 99.59
C SER A 768 103.24 1.50 100.59
N GLN A 769 102.28 2.38 100.91
CA GLN A 769 101.23 2.10 101.92
C GLN A 769 99.85 1.74 101.32
N THR A 770 99.62 1.96 100.03
CA THR A 770 98.29 1.78 99.42
C THR A 770 97.94 0.34 99.08
N VAL A 771 98.93 -0.57 99.01
CA VAL A 771 98.76 -1.98 98.60
C VAL A 771 97.71 -2.72 99.44
N GLU A 772 97.68 -2.47 100.75
CA GLU A 772 96.75 -3.11 101.69
C GLU A 772 95.27 -2.74 101.41
N THR A 773 95.02 -1.53 100.90
CA THR A 773 93.65 -1.05 100.62
C THR A 773 93.00 -1.71 99.40
N LEU A 774 93.79 -2.25 98.45
CA LEU A 774 93.28 -2.87 97.22
C LEU A 774 92.63 -4.23 97.47
N SER A 775 93.10 -4.98 98.49
CA SER A 775 92.49 -6.25 98.91
C SER A 775 91.01 -6.07 99.29
N ASN A 776 90.70 -5.01 100.05
CA ASN A 776 89.33 -4.68 100.46
C ASN A 776 88.42 -4.18 99.30
N ARG A 777 88.99 -3.83 98.15
CA ARG A 777 88.23 -3.49 96.93
C ARG A 777 87.80 -4.74 96.15
N LEU A 778 88.61 -5.80 96.17
CA LEU A 778 88.34 -7.04 95.43
C LEU A 778 87.08 -7.76 95.93
N ASN A 779 86.88 -7.82 97.26
CA ASN A 779 85.72 -8.49 97.86
C ASN A 779 84.39 -7.81 97.49
N LYS A 780 84.34 -6.47 97.43
CA LYS A 780 83.13 -5.73 97.04
C LYS A 780 82.76 -5.89 95.55
N SER A 781 83.69 -6.33 94.72
CA SER A 781 83.38 -6.63 93.30
C SER A 781 82.55 -7.90 93.17
N LYS A 782 82.77 -8.91 94.01
CA LYS A 782 82.05 -10.20 93.97
C LYS A 782 80.58 -10.07 94.39
N GLU A 783 80.28 -9.23 95.38
CA GLU A 783 78.89 -8.97 95.82
C GLU A 783 78.02 -8.33 94.70
N ASN A 784 78.64 -7.61 93.76
CA ASN A 784 77.96 -7.08 92.58
C ASN A 784 77.75 -8.14 91.48
N GLU A 785 78.65 -9.12 91.37
CA GLU A 785 78.56 -10.22 90.40
C GLU A 785 77.36 -11.13 90.72
N ASP A 786 77.17 -11.51 91.99
CA ASP A 786 76.00 -12.27 92.46
C ASP A 786 74.68 -11.50 92.25
N ARG A 787 74.70 -10.17 92.35
CA ARG A 787 73.54 -9.32 92.07
C ARG A 787 73.21 -9.31 90.58
N LEU A 788 74.21 -9.22 89.71
CA LEU A 788 74.03 -9.28 88.25
C LEU A 788 73.52 -10.65 87.80
N GLN A 789 74.04 -11.76 88.34
CA GLN A 789 73.53 -13.10 88.02
C GLN A 789 72.03 -13.27 88.38
N LYS A 790 71.59 -12.73 89.51
CA LYS A 790 70.16 -12.74 89.89
C LYS A 790 69.28 -11.89 88.97
N VAL A 791 69.79 -10.78 88.45
CA VAL A 791 69.08 -9.98 87.43
C VAL A 791 69.00 -10.74 86.10
N VAL A 792 70.11 -11.33 85.64
CA VAL A 792 70.14 -12.14 84.41
C VAL A 792 69.12 -13.28 84.48
N LYS A 793 69.07 -14.02 85.59
CA LYS A 793 68.08 -15.10 85.76
C LYS A 793 66.64 -14.60 85.70
N ASN A 794 66.30 -13.52 86.42
CA ASN A 794 64.98 -12.90 86.36
C ASN A 794 64.63 -12.34 84.96
N THR A 795 65.61 -12.09 84.09
CA THR A 795 65.36 -11.71 82.68
C THR A 795 65.22 -12.89 81.73
N THR A 796 65.89 -14.03 81.99
CA THR A 796 65.69 -15.26 81.21
C THR A 796 64.34 -15.90 81.52
N ASP A 797 63.92 -15.96 82.78
CA ASP A 797 62.62 -16.53 83.16
C ASP A 797 61.45 -15.77 82.47
N LYS A 798 61.59 -14.44 82.34
CA LYS A 798 60.64 -13.57 81.61
C LYS A 798 60.74 -13.62 80.08
N LEU A 799 61.86 -14.10 79.54
CA LEU A 799 61.98 -14.40 78.11
C LEU A 799 61.24 -15.71 77.80
N ASP A 800 61.42 -16.75 78.60
CA ASP A 800 60.71 -18.02 78.48
C ASP A 800 59.17 -17.86 78.55
N GLU A 801 58.66 -17.03 79.47
CA GLU A 801 57.24 -16.69 79.56
C GLU A 801 56.73 -16.01 78.27
N ARG A 802 57.50 -15.05 77.73
CA ARG A 802 57.16 -14.36 76.49
C ARG A 802 57.24 -15.28 75.28
N GLU A 803 58.20 -16.19 75.22
CA GLU A 803 58.34 -17.14 74.11
C GLU A 803 57.21 -18.17 74.12
N LYS A 804 56.77 -18.63 75.31
CA LYS A 804 55.55 -19.44 75.47
C LYS A 804 54.30 -18.69 74.99
N PHE A 805 54.15 -17.41 75.35
CA PHE A 805 53.03 -16.58 74.88
C PHE A 805 53.04 -16.39 73.36
N ILE A 806 54.22 -16.14 72.76
CA ILE A 806 54.38 -16.02 71.31
C ILE A 806 54.00 -17.34 70.60
N LYS A 807 54.45 -18.48 71.11
CA LYS A 807 54.10 -19.80 70.54
C LYS A 807 52.61 -20.11 70.63
N GLN A 808 51.96 -19.78 71.75
CA GLN A 808 50.51 -19.92 71.90
C GLN A 808 49.76 -19.02 70.90
N MET A 809 50.13 -17.75 70.82
CA MET A 809 49.55 -16.78 69.89
C MET A 809 49.74 -17.21 68.42
N GLN A 810 50.89 -17.77 68.05
CA GLN A 810 51.12 -18.35 66.72
C GLN A 810 50.21 -19.56 66.45
N MET A 811 50.02 -20.46 67.42
CA MET A 811 49.10 -21.59 67.31
C MET A 811 47.65 -21.15 67.10
N ASP A 812 47.19 -20.12 67.80
CA ASP A 812 45.82 -19.63 67.68
C ASP A 812 45.60 -18.82 66.38
N PHE A 813 46.61 -18.09 65.91
CA PHE A 813 46.61 -17.49 64.57
C PHE A 813 46.51 -18.55 63.46
N ALA A 814 47.24 -19.66 63.59
CA ALA A 814 47.18 -20.77 62.63
C ALA A 814 45.80 -21.43 62.58
N LYS A 815 45.14 -21.64 63.74
CA LYS A 815 43.77 -22.17 63.82
C LYS A 815 42.74 -21.24 63.17
N GLU A 816 42.84 -19.93 63.38
CA GLU A 816 41.88 -19.00 62.79
C GLU A 816 42.11 -18.84 61.28
N ASN A 817 43.37 -18.92 60.81
CA ASN A 817 43.68 -18.95 59.39
C ASN A 817 43.13 -20.21 58.69
N ASP A 818 43.26 -21.39 59.32
CA ASP A 818 42.65 -22.64 58.84
C ASP A 818 41.10 -22.57 58.79
N LYS A 819 40.45 -21.94 59.77
CA LYS A 819 39.00 -21.65 59.71
C LYS A 819 38.64 -20.72 58.56
N GLN A 820 39.39 -19.65 58.32
CA GLN A 820 39.11 -18.73 57.21
C GLN A 820 39.32 -19.41 55.85
N GLN A 821 40.37 -20.21 55.71
CA GLN A 821 40.61 -20.98 54.49
C GLN A 821 39.46 -21.97 54.20
N LYS A 822 38.94 -22.66 55.23
CA LYS A 822 37.76 -23.53 55.11
C LYS A 822 36.47 -22.77 54.77
N LYS A 823 36.31 -21.53 55.25
CA LYS A 823 35.20 -20.65 54.81
C LYS A 823 35.33 -20.30 53.33
N PHE A 824 36.51 -19.84 52.88
CA PHE A 824 36.75 -19.50 51.48
C PHE A 824 36.59 -20.71 50.54
N GLU A 825 36.99 -21.91 50.94
CA GLU A 825 36.75 -23.14 50.17
C GLU A 825 35.26 -23.48 50.07
N GLY A 826 34.49 -23.29 51.15
CA GLY A 826 33.02 -23.45 51.15
C GLY A 826 32.30 -22.39 50.30
N GLU A 827 32.69 -21.13 50.40
CA GLU A 827 32.17 -20.02 49.60
C GLU A 827 32.50 -20.20 48.12
N LYS A 828 33.74 -20.60 47.79
CA LYS A 828 34.14 -20.95 46.43
C LYS A 828 33.29 -22.08 45.86
N LYS A 829 33.07 -23.16 46.63
CA LYS A 829 32.24 -24.28 46.19
C LYS A 829 30.78 -23.86 45.97
N ASN A 830 30.20 -23.07 46.88
CA ASN A 830 28.86 -22.50 46.70
C ASN A 830 28.78 -21.62 45.43
N MET A 831 29.83 -20.84 45.13
CA MET A 831 29.92 -20.07 43.89
C MET A 831 30.01 -20.96 42.65
N GLU A 832 30.82 -22.02 42.68
CA GLU A 832 30.90 -23.02 41.58
C GLU A 832 29.54 -23.71 41.36
N ASP A 833 28.84 -24.13 42.43
CA ASP A 833 27.51 -24.73 42.35
C ASP A 833 26.45 -23.75 41.80
N VAL A 834 26.44 -22.49 42.25
CA VAL A 834 25.54 -21.43 41.73
C VAL A 834 25.84 -21.12 40.26
N TYR A 835 27.11 -21.06 39.86
CA TYR A 835 27.52 -20.78 38.48
C TYR A 835 27.15 -21.95 37.55
N ASN A 836 27.35 -23.19 37.99
CA ASN A 836 26.95 -24.38 37.24
C ASN A 836 25.42 -24.47 37.09
N ASN A 837 24.66 -24.14 38.13
CA ASN A 837 23.20 -24.19 38.11
C ASN A 837 22.59 -23.06 37.25
N THR A 838 23.18 -21.85 37.26
CA THR A 838 22.79 -20.77 36.34
C THR A 838 23.17 -21.07 34.90
N MET A 839 24.36 -21.63 34.62
CA MET A 839 24.72 -22.15 33.29
C MET A 839 23.77 -23.27 32.83
N GLY A 840 23.31 -24.14 33.73
CA GLY A 840 22.27 -25.14 33.46
C GLY A 840 20.94 -24.50 33.06
N LYS A 841 20.45 -23.52 33.82
CA LYS A 841 19.24 -22.73 33.48
C LYS A 841 19.39 -22.04 32.10
N MET A 842 20.52 -21.38 31.83
CA MET A 842 20.78 -20.69 30.56
C MET A 842 20.81 -21.66 29.37
N ARG A 843 21.53 -22.80 29.49
CA ARG A 843 21.57 -23.83 28.44
C ARG A 843 20.17 -24.36 28.15
N LYS A 844 19.35 -24.61 29.17
CA LYS A 844 17.97 -25.05 28.99
C LYS A 844 17.11 -23.97 28.29
N GLN A 845 17.21 -22.70 28.70
CA GLN A 845 16.50 -21.61 28.01
C GLN A 845 16.91 -21.44 26.55
N LEU A 846 18.20 -21.65 26.21
CA LEU A 846 18.67 -21.61 24.82
C LEU A 846 18.13 -22.79 23.99
N GLU A 847 18.07 -23.98 24.58
CA GLU A 847 17.56 -25.18 23.91
C GLU A 847 16.03 -25.15 23.74
N ASP A 848 15.30 -24.61 24.70
CA ASP A 848 13.86 -24.38 24.58
C ASP A 848 13.57 -23.24 23.58
N SER A 849 14.37 -22.16 23.58
CA SER A 849 14.26 -21.08 22.56
C SER A 849 14.60 -21.55 21.14
N ARG A 850 15.48 -22.56 20.99
CA ARG A 850 15.72 -23.23 19.71
C ARG A 850 14.49 -23.96 19.19
N LYS A 851 13.80 -24.72 20.04
CA LYS A 851 12.56 -25.42 19.67
C LYS A 851 11.45 -24.44 19.31
N ASP A 852 11.33 -23.33 20.05
CA ASP A 852 10.41 -22.25 19.70
C ASP A 852 10.76 -21.66 18.31
N GLN A 853 12.04 -21.46 18.01
CA GLN A 853 12.51 -20.96 16.71
C GLN A 853 12.29 -21.96 15.55
N GLU A 854 12.51 -23.26 15.78
CA GLU A 854 12.21 -24.33 14.81
C GLU A 854 10.68 -24.42 14.56
N SER A 855 9.87 -24.40 15.62
CA SER A 855 8.41 -24.38 15.54
C SER A 855 7.88 -23.15 14.79
N LEU A 856 8.42 -21.96 15.07
CA LEU A 856 8.10 -20.73 14.33
C LEU A 856 8.55 -20.79 12.86
N SER A 857 9.69 -21.41 12.56
CA SER A 857 10.16 -21.60 11.18
C SER A 857 9.24 -22.56 10.41
N GLN A 858 8.83 -23.67 11.03
CA GLN A 858 7.90 -24.63 10.43
C GLN A 858 6.53 -23.98 10.18
N GLN A 859 5.99 -23.25 11.16
CA GLN A 859 4.73 -22.50 11.00
C GLN A 859 4.84 -21.40 9.94
N LEU A 860 5.99 -20.73 9.80
CA LEU A 860 6.23 -19.78 8.71
C LEU A 860 6.27 -20.49 7.35
N GLU A 861 6.87 -21.67 7.24
CA GLU A 861 6.92 -22.43 5.98
C GLU A 861 5.53 -22.94 5.58
N ASP A 862 4.76 -23.49 6.52
CA ASP A 862 3.37 -23.92 6.31
C ASP A 862 2.46 -22.75 5.90
N ASN A 863 2.57 -21.59 6.58
CA ASN A 863 1.82 -20.39 6.21
C ASN A 863 2.23 -19.86 4.82
N ASN A 864 3.52 -19.88 4.48
CA ASN A 864 4.00 -19.53 3.14
C ASN A 864 3.47 -20.49 2.06
N PHE A 865 3.34 -21.79 2.37
CA PHE A 865 2.71 -22.76 1.47
C PHE A 865 1.22 -22.48 1.28
N VAL A 866 0.49 -22.15 2.35
CA VAL A 866 -0.93 -21.73 2.27
C VAL A 866 -1.09 -20.44 1.45
N ILE A 867 -0.22 -19.44 1.65
CA ILE A 867 -0.22 -18.18 0.89
C ILE A 867 0.00 -18.46 -0.61
N LYS A 868 1.01 -19.24 -0.98
CA LYS A 868 1.25 -19.65 -2.39
C LYS A 868 0.04 -20.38 -2.99
N LYS A 869 -0.61 -21.25 -2.22
CA LYS A 869 -1.82 -22.00 -2.62
C LYS A 869 -3.04 -21.09 -2.80
N LEU A 870 -3.15 -20.01 -2.03
CA LEU A 870 -4.19 -18.99 -2.17
C LEU A 870 -3.90 -18.04 -3.34
N GLN A 871 -2.65 -17.61 -3.55
CA GLN A 871 -2.22 -16.84 -4.71
C GLN A 871 -2.54 -17.60 -6.01
N SER A 872 -2.11 -18.86 -6.15
CA SER A 872 -2.43 -19.68 -7.33
C SER A 872 -3.95 -19.87 -7.55
N LYS A 873 -4.79 -19.80 -6.50
CA LYS A 873 -6.25 -19.79 -6.65
C LYS A 873 -6.77 -18.42 -7.13
N LEU A 874 -6.24 -17.33 -6.59
CA LEU A 874 -6.57 -15.96 -6.98
C LEU A 874 -6.20 -15.70 -8.45
N ASP A 875 -5.01 -16.13 -8.88
CA ASP A 875 -4.55 -16.00 -10.26
C ASP A 875 -5.48 -16.79 -11.22
N LYS A 876 -5.89 -18.00 -10.82
CA LYS A 876 -6.86 -18.82 -11.58
C LYS A 876 -8.26 -18.20 -11.59
N ALA A 877 -8.64 -17.43 -10.59
CA ALA A 877 -9.89 -16.66 -10.58
C ALA A 877 -9.79 -15.43 -11.52
N LEU A 878 -8.72 -14.64 -11.41
CA LEU A 878 -8.46 -13.49 -12.30
C LEU A 878 -8.41 -13.89 -13.78
N ASN A 879 -7.68 -14.96 -14.11
CA ASN A 879 -7.63 -15.51 -15.47
C ASN A 879 -9.00 -16.05 -15.96
N ARG A 880 -9.92 -16.40 -15.06
CA ARG A 880 -11.31 -16.74 -15.43
C ARG A 880 -12.13 -15.47 -15.65
N CYS A 881 -12.06 -14.49 -14.75
CA CYS A 881 -12.76 -13.21 -14.90
C CYS A 881 -12.39 -12.53 -16.23
N GLN A 882 -11.11 -12.41 -16.56
CA GLN A 882 -10.64 -11.84 -17.83
C GLN A 882 -11.15 -12.62 -19.06
N LYS A 883 -11.28 -13.95 -18.98
CA LYS A 883 -11.87 -14.77 -20.05
C LYS A 883 -13.38 -14.58 -20.19
N TYR A 884 -14.11 -14.35 -19.09
CA TYR A 884 -15.53 -14.01 -19.14
C TYR A 884 -15.77 -12.58 -19.62
N GLU A 885 -14.92 -11.63 -19.22
CA GLU A 885 -14.95 -10.23 -19.66
C GLU A 885 -14.66 -10.09 -21.16
N ALA A 886 -13.66 -10.82 -21.67
CA ALA A 886 -13.42 -10.93 -23.12
C ALA A 886 -14.63 -11.52 -23.88
N LYS A 887 -15.23 -12.61 -23.36
CA LYS A 887 -16.44 -13.21 -23.95
C LYS A 887 -17.66 -12.28 -23.90
N LEU A 888 -17.81 -11.49 -22.83
CA LEU A 888 -18.89 -10.51 -22.69
C LEU A 888 -18.74 -9.41 -23.76
N THR A 889 -17.51 -8.95 -23.99
CA THR A 889 -17.19 -7.96 -25.03
C THR A 889 -17.48 -8.50 -26.43
N THR A 890 -17.02 -9.70 -26.78
CA THR A 890 -17.33 -10.29 -28.11
C THR A 890 -18.82 -10.54 -28.30
N ALA A 891 -19.53 -11.03 -27.26
CA ALA A 891 -20.98 -11.22 -27.33
C ALA A 891 -21.74 -9.88 -27.48
N ALA A 892 -21.24 -8.79 -26.87
CA ALA A 892 -21.81 -7.46 -27.06
C ALA A 892 -21.57 -6.91 -28.49
N GLU A 893 -20.41 -7.18 -29.08
CA GLU A 893 -20.09 -6.85 -30.48
C GLU A 893 -20.96 -7.65 -31.48
N GLU A 894 -21.16 -8.94 -31.22
CA GLU A 894 -22.05 -9.82 -31.99
C GLU A 894 -23.51 -9.34 -31.92
N LEU A 895 -24.03 -9.07 -30.72
CA LEU A 895 -25.40 -8.57 -30.52
C LEU A 895 -25.59 -7.17 -31.13
N HIS A 896 -24.55 -6.32 -31.13
CA HIS A 896 -24.56 -5.04 -31.85
C HIS A 896 -24.60 -5.22 -33.38
N ARG A 897 -23.82 -6.16 -33.92
CA ARG A 897 -23.82 -6.52 -35.34
C ARG A 897 -25.17 -7.08 -35.78
N ASP A 898 -25.74 -8.01 -35.03
CA ASP A 898 -27.05 -8.61 -35.33
C ASP A 898 -28.17 -7.58 -35.26
N ARG A 899 -28.11 -6.65 -34.30
CA ARG A 899 -29.02 -5.50 -34.27
C ARG A 899 -28.89 -4.64 -35.53
N LEU A 900 -27.67 -4.33 -35.99
CA LEU A 900 -27.46 -3.56 -37.23
C LEU A 900 -27.97 -4.31 -38.46
N LEU A 901 -27.78 -5.63 -38.53
CA LEU A 901 -28.34 -6.48 -39.58
C LEU A 901 -29.87 -6.49 -39.55
N PHE A 902 -30.49 -6.62 -38.37
CA PHE A 902 -31.94 -6.58 -38.20
C PHE A 902 -32.55 -5.20 -38.55
N GLU A 903 -31.93 -4.11 -38.09
CA GLU A 903 -32.35 -2.74 -38.46
C GLU A 903 -32.21 -2.52 -39.98
N THR A 904 -31.20 -3.10 -40.62
CA THR A 904 -31.01 -3.03 -42.09
C THR A 904 -32.04 -3.88 -42.84
N ALA A 905 -32.31 -5.10 -42.38
CA ALA A 905 -33.35 -5.97 -42.92
C ALA A 905 -34.74 -5.34 -42.80
N LYS A 906 -35.05 -4.68 -41.67
CA LYS A 906 -36.31 -3.94 -41.47
C LYS A 906 -36.41 -2.72 -42.38
N LYS A 907 -35.34 -1.95 -42.59
CA LYS A 907 -35.31 -0.86 -43.58
C LYS A 907 -35.53 -1.39 -45.00
N SER A 908 -34.93 -2.52 -45.36
CA SER A 908 -35.15 -3.19 -46.66
C SER A 908 -36.61 -3.66 -46.82
N GLN A 909 -37.21 -4.27 -45.80
CA GLN A 909 -38.63 -4.63 -45.80
C GLN A 909 -39.54 -3.40 -45.97
N ILE A 910 -39.27 -2.29 -45.28
CA ILE A 910 -40.02 -1.04 -45.42
C ILE A 910 -39.96 -0.53 -46.86
N VAL A 911 -38.76 -0.42 -47.45
CA VAL A 911 -38.60 0.01 -48.85
C VAL A 911 -39.30 -0.95 -49.84
N GLN A 912 -39.32 -2.25 -49.58
CA GLN A 912 -40.09 -3.20 -50.39
C GLN A 912 -41.61 -2.99 -50.28
N PHE A 913 -42.13 -2.64 -49.10
CA PHE A 913 -43.54 -2.30 -48.93
C PHE A 913 -43.89 -0.93 -49.54
N GLU A 914 -43.03 0.08 -49.39
CA GLU A 914 -43.17 1.40 -50.02
C GLU A 914 -43.19 1.30 -51.55
N ASN A 915 -42.30 0.49 -52.14
CA ASN A 915 -42.28 0.23 -53.58
C ASN A 915 -43.54 -0.51 -54.06
N LYS A 916 -44.05 -1.49 -53.29
CA LYS A 916 -45.31 -2.19 -53.61
C LYS A 916 -46.51 -1.26 -53.54
N LEU A 917 -46.60 -0.42 -52.50
CA LEU A 917 -47.68 0.57 -52.35
C LEU A 917 -47.63 1.62 -53.46
N SER A 918 -46.44 2.09 -53.84
CA SER A 918 -46.26 3.02 -54.97
C SER A 918 -46.71 2.39 -56.28
N SER A 919 -46.29 1.15 -56.55
CA SER A 919 -46.74 0.40 -57.74
C SER A 919 -48.25 0.13 -57.75
N ALA A 920 -48.90 -0.04 -56.60
CA ALA A 920 -50.35 -0.19 -56.52
C ALA A 920 -51.07 1.15 -56.76
N ILE A 921 -50.57 2.24 -56.19
CA ILE A 921 -51.10 3.61 -56.41
C ILE A 921 -51.00 3.99 -57.90
N ASP A 922 -49.89 3.67 -58.57
CA ASP A 922 -49.72 3.98 -59.98
C ASP A 922 -50.55 3.05 -60.89
N GLN A 923 -50.82 1.81 -60.49
CA GLN A 923 -51.81 0.94 -61.17
C GLN A 923 -53.25 1.45 -61.04
N GLU A 924 -53.68 1.89 -59.85
CA GLU A 924 -55.01 2.48 -59.67
C GLU A 924 -55.15 3.84 -60.40
N ARG A 925 -54.07 4.62 -60.49
CA ARG A 925 -54.03 5.81 -61.36
C ARG A 925 -54.18 5.43 -62.83
N GLU A 926 -53.46 4.40 -63.32
CA GLU A 926 -53.58 3.96 -64.70
C GLU A 926 -54.98 3.40 -65.04
N LYS A 927 -55.64 2.73 -64.09
CA LYS A 927 -57.06 2.34 -64.22
C LYS A 927 -57.98 3.56 -64.25
N SER A 928 -57.84 4.48 -63.30
CA SER A 928 -58.67 5.69 -63.22
C SER A 928 -58.52 6.57 -64.48
N ASP A 929 -57.30 6.69 -65.03
CA ASP A 929 -57.04 7.36 -66.31
C ASP A 929 -57.72 6.64 -67.49
N LYS A 930 -57.74 5.30 -67.51
CA LYS A 930 -58.44 4.51 -68.55
C LYS A 930 -59.95 4.67 -68.46
N GLU A 931 -60.52 4.60 -67.26
CA GLU A 931 -61.94 4.84 -67.00
C GLU A 931 -62.34 6.27 -67.35
N MET A 932 -61.54 7.28 -66.95
CA MET A 932 -61.76 8.67 -67.30
C MET A 932 -61.75 8.88 -68.82
N ARG A 933 -60.80 8.29 -69.55
CA ARG A 933 -60.79 8.31 -71.02
C ARG A 933 -62.02 7.61 -71.61
N HIS A 934 -62.48 6.51 -71.02
CA HIS A 934 -63.69 5.81 -71.45
C HIS A 934 -64.94 6.67 -71.27
N PHE A 935 -65.12 7.32 -70.11
CA PHE A 935 -66.20 8.27 -69.87
C PHE A 935 -66.13 9.49 -70.81
N CYS A 936 -64.94 10.04 -71.06
CA CYS A 936 -64.75 11.14 -72.02
C CYS A 936 -65.13 10.73 -73.45
N THR A 937 -64.74 9.51 -73.86
CA THR A 937 -65.09 8.95 -75.19
C THR A 937 -66.60 8.74 -75.31
N PHE A 938 -67.22 8.13 -74.30
CA PHE A 938 -68.68 7.91 -74.26
C PHE A 938 -69.48 9.23 -74.29
N ALA A 939 -69.02 10.26 -73.56
CA ALA A 939 -69.63 11.58 -73.60
C ALA A 939 -69.48 12.25 -74.99
N ILE A 940 -68.34 12.05 -75.66
CA ILE A 940 -68.12 12.52 -77.04
C ILE A 940 -69.02 11.78 -78.04
N ASP A 941 -69.18 10.47 -77.91
CA ASP A 941 -70.04 9.68 -78.80
C ASP A 941 -71.52 10.05 -78.64
N LEU A 942 -71.99 10.29 -77.41
CA LEU A 942 -73.35 10.78 -77.14
C LEU A 942 -73.60 12.20 -77.69
N PHE A 943 -72.61 13.09 -77.62
CA PHE A 943 -72.74 14.50 -77.99
C PHE A 943 -71.93 14.87 -79.23
N ARG A 944 -71.86 13.94 -80.19
CA ARG A 944 -71.01 14.01 -81.38
C ARG A 944 -71.25 15.24 -82.26
N GLU A 945 -72.43 15.84 -82.23
CA GLU A 945 -72.75 17.09 -82.93
C GLU A 945 -72.00 18.32 -82.37
N TYR A 946 -71.61 18.27 -81.08
CA TYR A 946 -70.89 19.34 -80.37
C TYR A 946 -69.37 19.13 -80.38
N PHE A 947 -68.88 17.96 -80.85
CA PHE A 947 -67.47 17.62 -80.89
C PHE A 947 -66.87 17.81 -82.30
N LYS A 948 -65.62 18.28 -82.35
CA LYS A 948 -64.83 18.35 -83.59
C LYS A 948 -63.82 17.19 -83.61
N PRO A 949 -63.85 16.29 -84.62
CA PRO A 949 -62.94 15.15 -84.69
C PRO A 949 -61.43 15.46 -84.73
N THR A 950 -61.05 16.73 -84.82
CA THR A 950 -59.65 17.22 -84.76
C THR A 950 -59.16 17.51 -83.34
N ASP A 951 -60.04 17.65 -82.36
CA ASP A 951 -59.68 17.99 -80.98
C ASP A 951 -59.30 16.73 -80.19
N MET A 952 -58.33 16.84 -79.27
CA MET A 952 -57.87 15.71 -78.45
C MET A 952 -58.93 15.27 -77.44
N VAL A 953 -59.12 13.96 -77.30
CA VAL A 953 -60.03 13.37 -76.29
C VAL A 953 -59.40 13.48 -74.91
N ASP A 954 -59.62 14.61 -74.24
CA ASP A 954 -59.25 14.85 -72.86
C ASP A 954 -60.44 15.28 -71.98
N GLU A 955 -60.25 15.21 -70.67
CA GLU A 955 -61.26 15.52 -69.66
C GLU A 955 -61.74 16.98 -69.74
N LYS A 956 -60.88 17.89 -70.23
CA LYS A 956 -61.21 19.29 -70.49
C LYS A 956 -62.16 19.44 -71.68
N THR A 957 -61.94 18.68 -72.74
CA THR A 957 -62.77 18.66 -73.95
C THR A 957 -64.13 18.02 -73.65
N ALA A 958 -64.17 16.92 -72.90
CA ALA A 958 -65.43 16.35 -72.40
C ALA A 958 -66.22 17.34 -71.53
N ARG A 959 -65.56 18.04 -70.59
CA ARG A 959 -66.20 19.11 -69.79
C ARG A 959 -66.69 20.29 -70.63
N ASN A 960 -65.96 20.70 -71.67
CA ASN A 960 -66.39 21.74 -72.60
C ASN A 960 -67.65 21.33 -73.38
N ILE A 961 -67.70 20.09 -73.89
CA ILE A 961 -68.87 19.55 -74.59
C ILE A 961 -70.09 19.54 -73.67
N LEU A 962 -69.96 19.01 -72.45
CA LEU A 962 -71.05 19.00 -71.47
C LEU A 962 -71.53 20.41 -71.11
N ALA A 963 -70.64 21.41 -71.07
CA ALA A 963 -71.01 22.81 -70.88
C ALA A 963 -71.76 23.41 -72.09
N MET A 964 -71.38 23.04 -73.32
CA MET A 964 -72.09 23.46 -74.54
C MET A 964 -73.47 22.80 -74.66
N VAL A 965 -73.57 21.50 -74.40
CA VAL A 965 -74.82 20.74 -74.33
C VAL A 965 -75.74 21.31 -73.25
N SER A 966 -75.23 21.58 -72.06
CA SER A 966 -75.99 22.20 -70.97
C SER A 966 -76.54 23.57 -71.38
N LYS A 967 -75.71 24.41 -72.04
CA LYS A 967 -76.15 25.72 -72.54
C LYS A 967 -77.24 25.60 -73.60
N ASP A 968 -77.13 24.64 -74.53
CA ASP A 968 -78.13 24.44 -75.57
C ASP A 968 -79.41 23.77 -75.06
N TYR A 969 -79.34 22.90 -74.05
CA TYR A 969 -80.51 22.41 -73.32
C TYR A 969 -81.26 23.56 -72.62
N HIS A 970 -80.55 24.49 -71.98
CA HIS A 970 -81.16 25.70 -71.41
C HIS A 970 -81.80 26.57 -72.50
N ARG A 971 -81.12 26.79 -73.62
CA ARG A 971 -81.64 27.52 -74.80
C ARG A 971 -82.91 26.86 -75.35
N MET A 972 -82.95 25.52 -75.45
CA MET A 972 -84.13 24.78 -75.86
C MET A 972 -85.28 24.98 -74.86
N GLY A 973 -85.04 24.86 -73.56
CA GLY A 973 -86.04 25.13 -72.51
C GLY A 973 -86.55 26.57 -72.50
N GLU A 974 -85.72 27.56 -72.86
CA GLU A 974 -86.16 28.95 -73.05
C GLU A 974 -87.04 29.10 -74.31
N THR A 975 -86.69 28.46 -75.42
CA THR A 975 -87.56 28.43 -76.60
C THR A 975 -88.87 27.68 -76.35
N GLU A 976 -88.84 26.59 -75.57
CA GLU A 976 -90.03 25.83 -75.16
C GLU A 976 -90.97 26.69 -74.31
N LYS A 977 -90.44 27.38 -73.29
CA LYS A 977 -91.20 28.36 -72.49
C LYS A 977 -91.77 29.50 -73.34
N THR A 978 -90.99 29.98 -74.32
CA THR A 978 -91.43 31.03 -75.25
C THR A 978 -92.58 30.54 -76.14
N ILE A 979 -92.49 29.32 -76.68
CA ILE A 979 -93.55 28.68 -77.48
C ILE A 979 -94.80 28.42 -76.60
N LYS A 980 -94.62 27.93 -75.37
CA LYS A 980 -95.71 27.75 -74.41
C LYS A 980 -96.42 29.07 -74.09
N SER A 981 -95.68 30.16 -73.94
CA SER A 981 -96.23 31.52 -73.77
C SER A 981 -97.01 31.98 -75.01
N PHE A 982 -96.44 31.84 -76.22
CA PHE A 982 -97.10 32.21 -77.48
C PHE A 982 -98.40 31.43 -77.75
N LEU A 983 -98.46 30.16 -77.35
CA LEU A 983 -99.62 29.29 -77.51
C LEU A 983 -100.60 29.34 -76.30
N ALA A 984 -100.33 30.19 -75.30
CA ALA A 984 -101.10 30.30 -74.06
C ALA A 984 -101.31 28.95 -73.33
N VAL A 985 -100.29 28.09 -73.37
CA VAL A 985 -100.31 26.73 -72.80
C VAL A 985 -100.39 26.79 -71.29
N LYS A 986 -101.27 25.98 -70.69
CA LYS A 986 -101.38 25.88 -69.23
C LYS A 986 -100.21 25.11 -68.65
N ASP A 987 -99.79 25.46 -67.43
CA ASP A 987 -98.75 24.71 -66.72
C ASP A 987 -99.16 23.22 -66.59
N GLY A 988 -98.26 22.32 -67.01
CA GLY A 988 -98.50 20.88 -67.08
C GLY A 988 -99.04 20.35 -68.42
N GLN A 989 -99.49 21.20 -69.33
CA GLN A 989 -99.90 20.80 -70.69
C GLN A 989 -98.69 20.75 -71.65
N THR A 990 -98.67 19.78 -72.58
CA THR A 990 -97.60 19.73 -73.60
C THR A 990 -97.83 20.77 -74.70
N ILE A 991 -96.78 21.14 -75.43
CA ILE A 991 -96.93 21.99 -76.63
C ILE A 991 -97.82 21.28 -77.67
N GLU A 992 -97.68 19.96 -77.79
CA GLU A 992 -98.39 19.13 -78.76
C GLU A 992 -99.91 19.08 -78.48
N ASP A 993 -100.31 18.96 -77.21
CA ASP A 993 -101.70 19.08 -76.77
C ASP A 993 -102.28 20.46 -77.08
N ALA A 994 -101.49 21.52 -76.86
CA ALA A 994 -101.96 22.89 -77.06
C ALA A 994 -102.08 23.27 -78.53
N ILE A 995 -101.13 22.85 -79.38
CA ILE A 995 -101.25 22.96 -80.84
C ILE A 995 -102.47 22.16 -81.31
N SER A 996 -102.68 20.95 -80.78
CA SER A 996 -103.85 20.12 -81.13
C SER A 996 -105.17 20.82 -80.75
N GLN A 997 -105.25 21.44 -79.57
CA GLN A 997 -106.40 22.27 -79.18
C GLN A 997 -106.59 23.50 -80.07
N LEU A 998 -105.50 24.18 -80.46
CA LEU A 998 -105.56 25.34 -81.36
C LEU A 998 -106.03 24.96 -82.78
N VAL A 999 -105.62 23.79 -83.29
CA VAL A 999 -106.06 23.24 -84.57
C VAL A 999 -107.52 22.80 -84.52
N LEU A 1000 -107.98 22.20 -83.41
CA LEU A 1000 -109.39 21.85 -83.19
C LEU A 1000 -110.28 23.11 -83.08
N ASP A 1001 -109.88 24.11 -82.31
CA ASP A 1001 -110.65 25.36 -82.12
C ASP A 1001 -110.69 26.22 -83.41
N SER A 1002 -109.63 26.20 -84.23
CA SER A 1002 -109.60 26.87 -85.54
C SER A 1002 -110.30 26.10 -86.67
N THR A 1003 -110.50 24.79 -86.55
CA THR A 1003 -111.38 24.03 -87.45
C THR A 1003 -112.85 24.12 -87.05
N LEU A 1004 -113.16 24.17 -85.74
CA LEU A 1004 -114.51 24.46 -85.23
C LEU A 1004 -115.00 25.87 -85.59
N LYS A 1005 -114.11 26.85 -85.78
CA LYS A 1005 -114.44 28.22 -86.23
C LYS A 1005 -114.53 28.38 -87.76
N ARG A 1006 -114.54 27.28 -88.52
CA ARG A 1006 -114.78 27.24 -89.98
C ARG A 1006 -116.04 26.46 -90.38
N LEU A 1007 -116.82 26.03 -89.39
CA LEU A 1007 -118.21 25.56 -89.51
C LEU A 1007 -119.16 26.62 -88.95
#